data_AF-A0AA39LSZ5-F1
#
_entry.id   AF-A0AA39LSZ5-F1
#
_cell.length_a   1.000
_cell.length_b   1.000
_cell.length_c   1.000
_cell.angle_alpha   90.00
_cell.angle_beta   90.00
_cell.angle_gamma   90.00
#
_symmetry.space_group_name_H-M   'P 1'
#
loop_
_entity.id
_entity.type
_entity.pdbx_description
1 polymer ?
#
loop_
_entity_poly.entity_id
_entity_poly.type
_entity_poly.pdbx_seq_one_letter_code
_entity_poly.pdbx_strand_id
1 'polypeptide(L)'
;MRLVPLLLLLGLSRTLAAGILSAELVCTEREMQVHVLLDGSLEAPARIFVKERSEDPMCSHSYPAVAGHNTLMFRVPLGTCRMQRLQQFSNKFSFTTAVVVSFHEMFVSELDRSYRITCDYSAVAPPPLSKAVTVGLGVNGLDENSVDDARLESSIQCSYRLFHGATEVGSAEVGVKQVRVGDRLEHRWECENLARNQFLFVHDCIVNPEFDLQRDPVVLDSHGCPIDAIGMGEVRYSPDGRSAFSEHTAYKFADYPNLLFKCSISVCRTDVAVVGCPPTVPVDCSKTRNPRSSGIVQQNSTRDIVLSESIRFGDLTEAVMDETRPTIHYKCLSPNLVVISAAVSLLLAMLLIAVVAHTGTSNQTVAAFFTNAHFYYSTPSLFGSVNTNNRNFVHTMNGGEISFEARGVFFYAVDRWWGFEAIVGAYDNENTCPFESDAQVEVDDSAPRVVASQWYFDDDSTTLPQRKCQWMFAPKAGYKLKIAFSVFVINATDESVRLYEDAHPVFNLGSAEELPSRVFYTEKNFKIEYERSARTSDPLSTRFLAVVSAFPLDVKSEEHCTANTTITLTDDLYLANYDVLKPYGGSQECNFYVNSVPGKEVQFSGSIIDIEDCCDSLTIEKPSATGNFLNPRNDDFEAVYSTVGTEMATIRWKSDGKYGRAGFQISAKVLDCKCKGEKVINLNEDYNGVSMKPSRSDYYCHGMDCQWTVSAPENSMIILELHVNLRGLHCDSNTYGDSLEISDGTTTYKPQCIQGTLAFYNKNLSINFKSSDKLITNGLANGMADIWATYDDLVSLRTKNTVRFINDPADFVVFTTDALEHRLSSVTFTLSKELSSKKLQLYLISTEYSQLSEDVLIMDGDLTHVASAIFSYGLLNNVTIARPITSTTGSITVVLTYEYTFRYSSVMLLKVYDDSRDCSDTDSVFNAPPDGDTFQMTYTARSQNSKLLVCPLTILSLPVFYSNALSLGIDDIQGTDKSVKVLPGTDHNATAFYEVSLWDRISLHGDIFTILVPVETTLNFSISKTRISDNASIDYYGHRMGIFMMSNYPNGDSSKQGLTSRSLKVIDHGSADNTFKAKFEVFGSLSPSSSLHVLANKEVVLNATSDMKLQSSYDTGYASVVSFIYSGPEREKGLFVRYEVIPSSKRASILSISAVLVLVMTVGNLIV
;
A
#
# COMPACT_ATOMS: atom_id res chain seq x y z
N MET A 1 0.60 -51.57 44.81
CA MET A 1 0.80 -52.67 43.82
C MET A 1 -0.15 -52.44 42.65
N ARG A 2 0.40 -52.16 41.45
CA ARG A 2 -0.27 -52.10 40.12
C ARG A 2 -1.58 -51.28 39.98
N LEU A 3 -1.45 -50.01 39.56
CA LEU A 3 -2.37 -49.32 38.63
C LEU A 3 -1.75 -47.95 38.22
N VAL A 4 -0.97 -47.94 37.14
CA VAL A 4 -0.30 -46.73 36.59
C VAL A 4 -0.29 -46.67 35.04
N PRO A 5 -0.20 -47.76 34.24
CA PRO A 5 0.03 -47.65 32.80
C PRO A 5 -1.25 -47.64 31.95
N LEU A 6 -2.21 -46.75 32.23
CA LEU A 6 -3.40 -46.58 31.36
C LEU A 6 -3.79 -45.11 31.08
N LEU A 7 -3.32 -44.14 31.87
CA LEU A 7 -3.62 -42.70 31.68
C LEU A 7 -2.63 -41.97 30.76
N LEU A 8 -1.52 -42.61 30.36
CA LEU A 8 -0.46 -42.02 29.52
C LEU A 8 -0.71 -42.14 28.00
N LEU A 9 -1.85 -42.69 27.57
CA LEU A 9 -2.19 -42.89 26.14
C LEU A 9 -3.23 -41.88 25.59
N LEU A 10 -3.69 -40.92 26.39
CA LEU A 10 -4.63 -39.87 25.98
C LEU A 10 -4.00 -38.46 25.87
N GLY A 11 -2.69 -38.34 26.11
CA GLY A 11 -1.96 -37.06 26.16
C GLY A 11 -1.27 -36.62 24.86
N LEU A 12 -1.50 -37.33 23.73
CA LEU A 12 -0.90 -37.01 22.43
C LEU A 12 -1.95 -36.99 21.32
N SER A 13 -3.00 -36.19 21.51
CA SER A 13 -3.77 -35.66 20.40
C SER A 13 -2.91 -34.62 19.69
N ARG A 14 -2.18 -35.01 18.64
CA ARG A 14 -1.79 -34.05 17.61
C ARG A 14 -3.09 -33.43 17.08
N THR A 15 -3.16 -32.11 16.98
CA THR A 15 -4.19 -31.45 16.18
C THR A 15 -4.04 -31.96 14.75
N LEU A 16 -4.96 -32.85 14.35
CA LEU A 16 -5.09 -33.26 12.97
C LEU A 16 -5.73 -32.07 12.25
N ALA A 17 -5.00 -31.47 11.31
CA ALA A 17 -5.58 -30.50 10.40
C ALA A 17 -6.83 -31.11 9.76
N ALA A 18 -7.94 -30.36 9.76
CA ALA A 18 -9.24 -30.88 9.36
C ALA A 18 -9.21 -31.41 7.93
N GLY A 19 -9.48 -32.70 7.77
CA GLY A 19 -9.51 -33.39 6.49
C GLY A 19 -10.82 -33.12 5.75
N ILE A 20 -10.79 -33.22 4.41
CA ILE A 20 -12.01 -33.15 3.60
C ILE A 20 -12.78 -34.47 3.75
N LEU A 21 -13.95 -34.39 4.39
CA LEU A 21 -14.89 -35.51 4.60
C LEU A 21 -15.70 -35.80 3.32
N SER A 22 -16.17 -34.76 2.65
CA SER A 22 -16.78 -34.85 1.32
C SER A 22 -16.63 -33.54 0.54
N ALA A 23 -16.75 -33.63 -0.78
CA ALA A 23 -16.92 -32.48 -1.65
C ALA A 23 -18.03 -32.79 -2.67
N GLU A 24 -18.85 -31.79 -2.98
CA GLU A 24 -19.99 -31.89 -3.90
C GLU A 24 -19.96 -30.74 -4.92
N LEU A 25 -20.29 -31.06 -6.17
CA LEU A 25 -20.39 -30.10 -7.27
C LEU A 25 -21.87 -29.83 -7.57
N VAL A 26 -22.27 -28.56 -7.51
CA VAL A 26 -23.62 -28.09 -7.86
C VAL A 26 -23.52 -27.18 -9.08
N CYS A 27 -24.02 -27.64 -10.22
CA CYS A 27 -24.08 -26.87 -11.45
C CYS A 27 -25.37 -26.05 -11.50
N THR A 28 -25.28 -24.78 -11.90
CA THR A 28 -26.44 -23.89 -12.10
C THR A 28 -26.43 -23.30 -13.52
N GLU A 29 -27.47 -22.55 -13.88
CA GLU A 29 -27.54 -21.84 -15.17
C GLU A 29 -26.46 -20.75 -15.36
N ARG A 30 -25.75 -20.34 -14.29
CA ARG A 30 -24.82 -19.19 -14.32
C ARG A 30 -23.46 -19.43 -13.67
N GLU A 31 -23.33 -20.43 -12.81
CA GLU A 31 -22.12 -20.72 -12.05
C GLU A 31 -22.03 -22.21 -11.65
N MET A 32 -20.81 -22.67 -11.40
CA MET A 32 -20.53 -23.92 -10.69
C MET A 32 -20.25 -23.62 -9.23
N GLN A 33 -20.79 -24.42 -8.31
CA GLN A 33 -20.49 -24.30 -6.88
C GLN A 33 -19.83 -25.58 -6.36
N VAL A 34 -18.72 -25.44 -5.65
CA VAL A 34 -18.04 -26.54 -4.95
C VAL A 34 -18.33 -26.38 -3.47
N HIS A 35 -19.04 -27.35 -2.89
CA HIS A 35 -19.37 -27.42 -1.47
C HIS A 35 -18.47 -28.47 -0.82
N VAL A 36 -17.68 -28.07 0.18
CA VAL A 36 -16.69 -28.91 0.85
C VAL A 36 -17.08 -29.06 2.32
N LEU A 37 -17.18 -30.30 2.80
CA LEU A 37 -17.42 -30.63 4.19
C LEU A 37 -16.13 -31.19 4.80
N LEU A 38 -15.73 -30.65 5.94
CA LEU A 38 -14.56 -31.06 6.71
C LEU A 38 -14.95 -32.04 7.83
N ASP A 39 -14.01 -32.91 8.21
CA ASP A 39 -14.18 -33.89 9.30
C ASP A 39 -14.04 -33.28 10.71
N GLY A 40 -13.58 -32.03 10.81
CA GLY A 40 -13.44 -31.24 12.02
C GLY A 40 -13.65 -29.75 11.77
N SER A 41 -13.44 -28.92 12.80
CA SER A 41 -13.50 -27.47 12.67
C SER A 41 -12.32 -26.94 11.87
N LEU A 42 -12.51 -25.83 11.14
CA LEU A 42 -11.42 -25.12 10.48
C LEU A 42 -10.56 -24.37 11.52
N GLU A 43 -9.53 -25.03 12.04
CA GLU A 43 -8.60 -24.50 13.06
C GLU A 43 -7.47 -23.60 12.49
N ALA A 44 -7.26 -23.60 11.18
CA ALA A 44 -6.28 -22.77 10.47
C ALA A 44 -6.89 -22.21 9.16
N PRO A 45 -6.42 -21.08 8.61
CA PRO A 45 -6.96 -20.52 7.37
C PRO A 45 -6.89 -21.50 6.19
N ALA A 46 -7.90 -21.49 5.33
CA ALA A 46 -7.94 -22.27 4.10
C ALA A 46 -8.19 -21.38 2.87
N ARG A 47 -7.75 -21.81 1.70
CA ARG A 47 -7.91 -21.10 0.43
C ARG A 47 -8.43 -22.05 -0.64
N ILE A 48 -9.51 -21.66 -1.32
CA ILE A 48 -10.07 -22.40 -2.46
C ILE A 48 -9.91 -21.55 -3.71
N PHE A 49 -9.31 -22.09 -4.76
CA PHE A 49 -9.01 -21.34 -5.98
C PHE A 49 -9.06 -22.19 -7.25
N VAL A 50 -9.23 -21.54 -8.41
CA VAL A 50 -9.12 -22.16 -9.72
C VAL A 50 -7.65 -22.21 -10.14
N LYS A 51 -7.19 -23.37 -10.61
CA LYS A 51 -5.83 -23.60 -11.13
C LYS A 51 -5.50 -22.64 -12.27
N GLU A 52 -4.26 -22.14 -12.32
CA GLU A 52 -3.76 -21.08 -13.23
C GLU A 52 -4.44 -19.70 -13.04
N ARG A 53 -5.17 -19.53 -11.93
CA ARG A 53 -5.94 -18.33 -11.58
C ARG A 53 -5.97 -18.07 -10.07
N SER A 54 -4.97 -18.50 -9.32
CA SER A 54 -4.96 -18.37 -7.85
C SER A 54 -4.85 -16.92 -7.38
N GLU A 55 -4.14 -16.06 -8.11
CA GLU A 55 -4.01 -14.62 -7.80
C GLU A 55 -5.23 -13.79 -8.23
N ASP A 56 -6.14 -14.35 -9.04
CA ASP A 56 -7.33 -13.65 -9.50
C ASP A 56 -8.42 -13.69 -8.39
N PRO A 57 -8.83 -12.54 -7.81
CA PRO A 57 -9.78 -12.51 -6.70
C PRO A 57 -11.20 -12.93 -7.10
N MET A 58 -11.51 -13.02 -8.40
CA MET A 58 -12.76 -13.62 -8.89
C MET A 58 -12.69 -15.15 -8.96
N CYS A 59 -11.50 -15.73 -8.81
CA CYS A 59 -11.20 -17.15 -8.98
C CYS A 59 -10.47 -17.76 -7.78
N SER A 60 -10.33 -17.03 -6.67
CA SER A 60 -9.72 -17.47 -5.41
C SER A 60 -10.47 -16.86 -4.22
N HIS A 61 -10.68 -17.64 -3.17
CA HIS A 61 -11.31 -17.20 -1.93
C HIS A 61 -10.60 -17.78 -0.70
N SER A 62 -10.32 -16.94 0.29
CA SER A 62 -9.70 -17.33 1.56
C SER A 62 -10.75 -17.35 2.67
N TYR A 63 -10.72 -18.40 3.49
CA TYR A 63 -11.61 -18.65 4.61
C TYR A 63 -10.80 -18.53 5.91
N PRO A 64 -11.13 -17.60 6.82
CA PRO A 64 -10.44 -17.48 8.10
C PRO A 64 -10.75 -18.69 9.00
N ALA A 65 -9.85 -18.99 9.93
CA ALA A 65 -10.09 -19.99 10.97
C ALA A 65 -11.28 -19.57 11.86
N VAL A 66 -12.31 -20.40 11.94
CA VAL A 66 -13.52 -20.14 12.74
C VAL A 66 -13.92 -21.39 13.49
N ALA A 67 -13.88 -21.32 14.81
CA ALA A 67 -14.27 -22.43 15.68
C ALA A 67 -15.75 -22.81 15.47
N GLY A 68 -16.01 -24.08 15.19
CA GLY A 68 -17.34 -24.63 14.89
C GLY A 68 -17.75 -24.62 13.41
N HIS A 69 -16.98 -24.00 12.51
CA HIS A 69 -17.22 -24.07 11.07
C HIS A 69 -16.48 -25.24 10.43
N ASN A 70 -17.23 -26.13 9.75
CA ASN A 70 -16.68 -27.27 9.00
C ASN A 70 -17.20 -27.34 7.55
N THR A 71 -17.85 -26.29 7.04
CA THR A 71 -18.37 -26.22 5.67
C THR A 71 -17.79 -25.04 4.92
N LEU A 72 -17.21 -25.30 3.74
CA LEU A 72 -16.69 -24.29 2.82
C LEU A 72 -17.50 -24.35 1.52
N MET A 73 -17.75 -23.21 0.89
CA MET A 73 -18.50 -23.14 -0.37
C MET A 73 -17.86 -22.10 -1.28
N PHE A 74 -17.49 -22.53 -2.48
CA PHE A 74 -16.74 -21.75 -3.48
C PHE A 74 -17.53 -21.70 -4.79
N ARG A 75 -17.54 -20.56 -5.48
CA ARG A 75 -18.34 -20.33 -6.70
C ARG A 75 -17.46 -19.93 -7.88
N VAL A 76 -17.72 -20.51 -9.05
CA VAL A 76 -17.03 -20.19 -10.31
C VAL A 76 -18.07 -19.81 -11.37
N PRO A 77 -18.22 -18.53 -11.74
CA PRO A 77 -19.15 -18.09 -12.77
C PRO A 77 -18.83 -18.68 -14.15
N LEU A 78 -19.85 -19.09 -14.90
CA LEU A 78 -19.67 -19.72 -16.21
C LEU A 78 -18.99 -18.77 -17.21
N GLY A 79 -18.02 -19.29 -17.96
CA GLY A 79 -17.21 -18.53 -18.91
C GLY A 79 -16.04 -17.73 -18.30
N THR A 80 -15.90 -17.69 -16.97
CA THR A 80 -14.78 -17.01 -16.28
C THR A 80 -13.64 -17.96 -15.90
N CYS A 81 -12.61 -17.47 -15.21
CA CYS A 81 -11.51 -18.28 -14.65
C CYS A 81 -10.81 -19.24 -15.65
N ARG A 82 -10.74 -18.87 -16.94
CA ARG A 82 -10.21 -19.71 -18.04
C ARG A 82 -10.83 -21.12 -18.14
N MET A 83 -12.06 -21.33 -17.66
CA MET A 83 -12.71 -22.64 -17.78
C MET A 83 -12.83 -23.09 -19.24
N GLN A 84 -12.51 -24.35 -19.50
CA GLN A 84 -12.53 -24.93 -20.84
C GLN A 84 -13.96 -25.29 -21.23
N ARG A 85 -14.43 -24.78 -22.36
CA ARG A 85 -15.70 -25.19 -22.95
C ARG A 85 -15.46 -26.33 -23.94
N LEU A 86 -15.86 -27.54 -23.58
CA LEU A 86 -15.74 -28.73 -24.42
C LEU A 86 -17.07 -28.99 -25.15
N GLN A 87 -17.06 -29.01 -26.48
CA GLN A 87 -18.24 -29.43 -27.23
C GLN A 87 -18.28 -30.96 -27.31
N GLN A 88 -19.22 -31.60 -26.61
CA GLN A 88 -19.39 -33.06 -26.66
C GLN A 88 -20.05 -33.51 -27.97
N PHE A 89 -21.15 -32.84 -28.35
CA PHE A 89 -21.96 -33.14 -29.53
C PHE A 89 -22.56 -31.85 -30.09
N SER A 90 -23.29 -31.94 -31.22
CA SER A 90 -23.96 -30.78 -31.84
C SER A 90 -24.84 -30.00 -30.87
N ASN A 91 -25.44 -30.69 -29.89
CA ASN A 91 -26.46 -30.15 -28.99
C ASN A 91 -26.05 -30.20 -27.50
N LYS A 92 -24.77 -30.43 -27.18
CA LYS A 92 -24.26 -30.46 -25.80
C LYS A 92 -22.85 -29.89 -25.70
N PHE A 93 -22.64 -29.04 -24.71
CA PHE A 93 -21.32 -28.53 -24.34
C PHE A 93 -21.13 -28.65 -22.83
N SER A 94 -19.93 -29.05 -22.42
CA SER A 94 -19.48 -29.06 -21.04
C SER A 94 -18.67 -27.80 -20.78
N PHE A 95 -18.73 -27.28 -19.55
CA PHE A 95 -17.66 -26.45 -19.01
C PHE A 95 -16.85 -27.29 -18.01
N THR A 96 -15.53 -27.22 -18.07
CA THR A 96 -14.63 -27.93 -17.14
C THR A 96 -13.50 -27.02 -16.65
N THR A 97 -13.13 -27.15 -15.38
CA THR A 97 -11.96 -26.47 -14.80
C THR A 97 -11.43 -27.26 -13.60
N ALA A 98 -10.25 -26.90 -13.08
CA ALA A 98 -9.66 -27.52 -11.90
C ALA A 98 -9.70 -26.54 -10.71
N VAL A 99 -10.32 -26.96 -9.60
CA VAL A 99 -10.38 -26.21 -8.34
C VAL A 99 -9.46 -26.88 -7.32
N VAL A 100 -8.63 -26.11 -6.63
CA VAL A 100 -7.76 -26.56 -5.55
C VAL A 100 -8.32 -26.07 -4.23
N VAL A 101 -8.45 -26.99 -3.27
CA VAL A 101 -8.74 -26.70 -1.86
C VAL A 101 -7.42 -26.87 -1.10
N SER A 102 -6.90 -25.78 -0.54
CA SER A 102 -5.63 -25.73 0.18
C SER A 102 -5.81 -25.27 1.62
N PHE A 103 -5.02 -25.84 2.52
CA PHE A 103 -5.02 -25.53 3.96
C PHE A 103 -3.83 -24.68 4.40
N HIS A 104 -3.21 -23.97 3.46
CA HIS A 104 -2.19 -22.95 3.75
C HIS A 104 -2.42 -21.70 2.87
N GLU A 105 -2.02 -20.52 3.35
CA GLU A 105 -2.30 -19.26 2.65
C GLU A 105 -1.47 -19.10 1.35
N MET A 106 -0.25 -19.66 1.35
CA MET A 106 0.75 -19.50 0.28
C MET A 106 1.19 -20.81 -0.40
N PHE A 107 1.12 -21.96 0.29
CA PHE A 107 1.72 -23.22 -0.16
C PHE A 107 0.67 -24.27 -0.51
N VAL A 108 0.94 -25.05 -1.55
CA VAL A 108 0.17 -26.23 -1.92
C VAL A 108 0.87 -27.48 -1.37
N SER A 109 0.20 -28.18 -0.45
CA SER A 109 0.74 -29.28 0.37
C SER A 109 0.12 -30.66 0.03
N GLU A 110 0.57 -31.73 0.70
CA GLU A 110 0.01 -33.08 0.54
C GLU A 110 -1.42 -33.26 1.09
N LEU A 111 -1.85 -32.36 1.99
CA LEU A 111 -3.19 -32.36 2.57
C LEU A 111 -4.23 -31.78 1.60
N ASP A 112 -3.77 -30.99 0.63
CA ASP A 112 -4.57 -30.25 -0.31
C ASP A 112 -5.14 -31.16 -1.40
N ARG A 113 -6.30 -30.79 -1.94
CA ARG A 113 -6.99 -31.58 -2.97
C ARG A 113 -7.31 -30.74 -4.19
N SER A 114 -7.00 -31.29 -5.36
CA SER A 114 -7.44 -30.71 -6.63
C SER A 114 -8.59 -31.53 -7.20
N TYR A 115 -9.64 -30.82 -7.63
CA TYR A 115 -10.87 -31.36 -8.19
C TYR A 115 -11.08 -30.83 -9.61
N ARG A 116 -11.09 -31.73 -10.59
CA ARG A 116 -11.50 -31.39 -11.95
C ARG A 116 -13.02 -31.42 -12.02
N ILE A 117 -13.64 -30.26 -11.90
CA ILE A 117 -15.10 -30.08 -11.94
C ILE A 117 -15.58 -29.96 -13.39
N THR A 118 -16.70 -30.60 -13.71
CA THR A 118 -17.33 -30.54 -15.04
C THR A 118 -18.84 -30.45 -14.91
N CYS A 119 -19.46 -29.56 -15.69
CA CYS A 119 -20.92 -29.37 -15.76
C CYS A 119 -21.39 -29.43 -17.22
N ASP A 120 -22.43 -30.20 -17.50
CA ASP A 120 -22.95 -30.48 -18.84
C ASP A 120 -24.22 -29.68 -19.18
N TYR A 121 -24.19 -28.92 -20.28
CA TYR A 121 -25.29 -28.07 -20.72
C TYR A 121 -25.76 -28.45 -22.12
N SER A 122 -27.08 -28.58 -22.33
CA SER A 122 -27.67 -28.86 -23.65
C SER A 122 -28.08 -27.59 -24.39
N ALA A 123 -27.71 -27.48 -25.67
CA ALA A 123 -28.13 -26.41 -26.58
C ALA A 123 -28.78 -26.97 -27.86
N VAL A 124 -29.53 -26.12 -28.56
CA VAL A 124 -30.13 -26.43 -29.88
C VAL A 124 -29.06 -26.28 -31.00
N ALA A 125 -29.26 -26.93 -32.15
CA ALA A 125 -28.21 -27.39 -33.09
C ALA A 125 -27.55 -26.33 -34.04
N PRO A 126 -26.29 -26.56 -34.51
CA PRO A 126 -25.53 -25.83 -35.56
C PRO A 126 -25.55 -26.61 -36.93
N PRO A 127 -24.80 -26.30 -38.03
CA PRO A 127 -23.30 -26.26 -38.20
C PRO A 127 -22.84 -25.17 -39.24
N PRO A 128 -21.70 -25.20 -40.00
CA PRO A 128 -20.48 -26.05 -39.98
C PRO A 128 -19.11 -25.30 -40.02
N LEU A 129 -18.00 -26.07 -40.19
CA LEU A 129 -16.61 -25.74 -39.84
C LEU A 129 -15.58 -26.27 -40.88
N SER A 130 -14.37 -25.68 -40.97
CA SER A 130 -13.10 -26.32 -41.43
C SER A 130 -11.89 -25.42 -41.12
N LYS A 131 -10.63 -25.84 -40.94
CA LYS A 131 -9.97 -27.17 -40.78
C LYS A 131 -8.54 -26.94 -40.20
N ALA A 132 -7.95 -27.93 -39.53
CA ALA A 132 -6.57 -27.88 -39.02
C ALA A 132 -5.57 -28.69 -39.88
N VAL A 133 -4.25 -28.40 -39.74
CA VAL A 133 -3.12 -29.18 -40.29
C VAL A 133 -1.96 -29.20 -39.28
N THR A 134 -1.21 -30.30 -39.23
CA THR A 134 -0.09 -30.58 -38.31
C THR A 134 1.10 -31.18 -39.08
N VAL A 135 2.35 -30.96 -38.63
CA VAL A 135 3.65 -31.70 -38.84
C VAL A 135 4.80 -30.70 -38.54
N GLY A 136 5.96 -31.01 -37.92
CA GLY A 136 6.45 -32.21 -37.23
C GLY A 136 8.01 -32.24 -37.09
N LEU A 137 8.52 -32.47 -35.88
CA LEU A 137 9.86 -33.01 -35.46
C LEU A 137 11.22 -32.49 -36.02
N GLY A 138 12.19 -32.26 -35.13
CA GLY A 138 13.64 -32.21 -35.39
C GLY A 138 14.47 -31.87 -34.12
N VAL A 139 15.56 -32.61 -33.84
CA VAL A 139 16.38 -32.53 -32.59
C VAL A 139 17.89 -32.52 -32.93
N ASN A 140 18.73 -32.08 -31.97
CA ASN A 140 20.21 -32.18 -31.79
C ASN A 140 20.91 -30.80 -31.81
N GLY A 141 21.89 -30.45 -30.97
CA GLY A 141 22.51 -31.09 -29.78
C GLY A 141 24.00 -30.74 -29.62
N LEU A 142 24.49 -30.60 -28.37
CA LEU A 142 25.93 -30.59 -27.94
C LEU A 142 26.78 -29.36 -28.34
N ASP A 143 27.86 -28.92 -27.66
CA ASP A 143 28.62 -29.40 -26.46
C ASP A 143 29.35 -28.21 -25.75
N GLU A 144 29.88 -28.45 -24.54
CA GLU A 144 30.76 -27.53 -23.77
C GLU A 144 32.15 -27.29 -24.40
N ASN A 145 32.94 -26.35 -23.83
CA ASN A 145 34.37 -26.57 -23.51
C ASN A 145 34.92 -25.48 -22.55
N SER A 146 35.98 -25.82 -21.82
CA SER A 146 36.43 -25.20 -20.55
C SER A 146 37.89 -24.67 -20.59
N VAL A 147 38.42 -24.30 -19.39
CA VAL A 147 39.83 -24.35 -18.91
C VAL A 147 40.48 -23.02 -18.44
N ASP A 148 40.61 -22.90 -17.11
CA ASP A 148 41.75 -22.48 -16.24
C ASP A 148 42.55 -21.16 -16.49
N ASP A 149 43.27 -20.55 -15.53
CA ASP A 149 43.86 -21.08 -14.28
C ASP A 149 44.10 -20.04 -13.15
N ALA A 150 44.19 -20.56 -11.93
CA ALA A 150 44.94 -20.13 -10.73
C ALA A 150 44.87 -18.69 -10.17
N ARG A 151 44.29 -18.60 -8.96
CA ARG A 151 45.02 -18.08 -7.78
C ARG A 151 44.82 -18.99 -6.56
N LEU A 152 45.92 -19.31 -5.88
CA LEU A 152 45.96 -20.19 -4.71
C LEU A 152 45.84 -19.39 -3.41
N GLU A 153 44.63 -19.30 -2.87
CA GLU A 153 44.39 -19.09 -1.44
C GLU A 153 43.39 -20.15 -0.96
N SER A 154 43.40 -20.50 0.32
CA SER A 154 42.53 -21.54 0.87
C SER A 154 41.08 -21.02 1.01
N SER A 155 40.37 -20.94 -0.11
CA SER A 155 38.94 -20.66 -0.12
C SER A 155 38.18 -21.86 0.47
N ILE A 156 37.35 -21.57 1.47
CA ILE A 156 36.36 -22.51 1.95
C ILE A 156 35.32 -22.62 0.84
N GLN A 157 35.12 -23.83 0.34
CA GLN A 157 34.17 -24.11 -0.74
C GLN A 157 32.97 -24.85 -0.13
N CYS A 158 31.78 -24.30 -0.29
CA CYS A 158 30.55 -24.93 0.18
C CYS A 158 29.66 -25.28 -1.01
N SER A 159 29.00 -26.44 -0.95
CA SER A 159 28.00 -26.89 -1.90
C SER A 159 26.65 -27.05 -1.22
N TYR A 160 25.57 -26.86 -1.99
CA TYR A 160 24.19 -27.06 -1.58
C TYR A 160 23.53 -27.94 -2.63
N ARG A 161 22.91 -29.04 -2.20
CA ARG A 161 22.28 -30.03 -3.07
C ARG A 161 20.97 -30.53 -2.48
N LEU A 162 20.03 -30.89 -3.35
CA LEU A 162 18.71 -31.39 -3.00
C LEU A 162 18.61 -32.89 -3.34
N PHE A 163 17.94 -33.67 -2.47
CA PHE A 163 17.81 -35.12 -2.64
C PHE A 163 16.36 -35.59 -2.45
N HIS A 164 15.94 -36.52 -3.31
CA HIS A 164 14.76 -37.35 -3.13
C HIS A 164 15.22 -38.79 -2.82
N GLY A 165 15.24 -39.12 -1.52
CA GLY A 165 15.83 -40.36 -1.02
C GLY A 165 17.32 -40.45 -1.37
N ALA A 166 17.71 -41.49 -2.12
CA ALA A 166 19.10 -41.68 -2.55
C ALA A 166 19.46 -40.98 -3.88
N THR A 167 18.54 -40.21 -4.48
CA THR A 167 18.73 -39.57 -5.79
C THR A 167 18.85 -38.06 -5.63
N GLU A 168 19.89 -37.45 -6.21
CA GLU A 168 20.03 -35.99 -6.29
C GLU A 168 19.00 -35.40 -7.27
N VAL A 169 18.40 -34.26 -6.94
CA VAL A 169 17.31 -33.61 -7.69
C VAL A 169 17.51 -32.08 -7.73
N GLY A 170 18.13 -31.57 -8.79
CA GLY A 170 18.42 -30.15 -8.95
C GLY A 170 19.46 -29.93 -10.05
N SER A 171 19.50 -28.72 -10.60
CA SER A 171 20.40 -28.25 -11.66
C SER A 171 20.45 -29.08 -12.97
N ALA A 172 21.11 -28.53 -13.99
CA ALA A 172 20.62 -28.58 -15.38
C ALA A 172 20.98 -29.83 -16.22
N GLU A 173 21.72 -30.81 -15.72
CA GLU A 173 22.28 -31.90 -16.55
C GLU A 173 21.57 -33.26 -16.46
N VAL A 174 20.62 -33.46 -15.54
CA VAL A 174 19.94 -34.76 -15.37
C VAL A 174 18.50 -34.71 -15.85
N GLY A 175 18.21 -35.48 -16.91
CA GLY A 175 16.91 -35.49 -17.58
C GLY A 175 15.72 -35.87 -16.68
N VAL A 176 14.86 -34.87 -16.43
CA VAL A 176 13.41 -34.96 -16.13
C VAL A 176 12.98 -36.15 -15.26
N LYS A 177 13.13 -35.99 -13.94
CA LYS A 177 12.24 -36.64 -12.96
C LYS A 177 11.56 -35.55 -12.12
N GLN A 178 10.26 -35.36 -12.34
CA GLN A 178 9.45 -34.44 -11.54
C GLN A 178 9.28 -35.01 -10.13
N VAL A 179 9.68 -34.24 -9.12
CA VAL A 179 9.28 -34.45 -7.73
C VAL A 179 7.82 -34.02 -7.58
N ARG A 180 7.02 -34.73 -6.80
CA ARG A 180 5.60 -34.43 -6.59
C ARG A 180 5.39 -33.74 -5.25
N VAL A 181 4.35 -32.93 -5.15
CA VAL A 181 3.85 -32.46 -3.85
C VAL A 181 3.54 -33.70 -2.99
N GLY A 182 4.09 -33.74 -1.76
CA GLY A 182 4.03 -34.91 -0.86
C GLY A 182 5.25 -35.84 -0.90
N ASP A 183 6.14 -35.75 -1.89
CA ASP A 183 7.41 -36.49 -1.85
C ASP A 183 8.32 -35.96 -0.72
N ARG A 184 9.17 -36.82 -0.15
CA ARG A 184 10.18 -36.36 0.81
C ARG A 184 11.37 -35.74 0.09
N LEU A 185 11.78 -34.57 0.56
CA LEU A 185 12.96 -33.84 0.13
C LEU A 185 13.95 -33.68 1.30
N GLU A 186 15.23 -33.78 0.97
CA GLU A 186 16.34 -33.58 1.88
C GLU A 186 17.31 -32.57 1.28
N HIS A 187 17.53 -31.46 1.98
CA HIS A 187 18.55 -30.47 1.69
C HIS A 187 19.87 -30.93 2.31
N ARG A 188 20.98 -30.82 1.57
CA ARG A 188 22.35 -31.06 2.07
C ARG A 188 23.25 -29.87 1.77
N TRP A 189 23.90 -29.37 2.80
CA TRP A 189 24.96 -28.37 2.72
C TRP A 189 26.27 -28.99 3.18
N GLU A 190 27.35 -28.84 2.42
CA GLU A 190 28.66 -29.44 2.70
C GLU A 190 29.76 -28.43 2.43
N CYS A 191 30.65 -28.18 3.40
CA CYS A 191 31.78 -27.24 3.27
C CYS A 191 33.14 -27.94 3.42
N GLU A 192 33.97 -27.80 2.40
CA GLU A 192 35.35 -28.30 2.39
C GLU A 192 36.33 -27.27 2.96
N ASN A 193 37.56 -27.70 3.26
CA ASN A 193 38.67 -26.86 3.77
C ASN A 193 38.45 -26.13 5.11
N LEU A 194 37.38 -26.42 5.86
CA LEU A 194 37.20 -25.92 7.24
C LEU A 194 38.34 -26.35 8.19
N ALA A 195 38.79 -25.43 9.06
CA ALA A 195 39.73 -25.70 10.14
C ALA A 195 39.08 -26.49 11.29
N ARG A 196 39.89 -27.10 12.18
CA ARG A 196 39.40 -27.96 13.29
C ARG A 196 38.53 -27.27 14.34
N ASN A 197 38.56 -25.95 14.40
CA ASN A 197 37.77 -25.10 15.28
C ASN A 197 36.67 -24.33 14.53
N GLN A 198 36.42 -24.67 13.26
CA GLN A 198 35.37 -24.09 12.44
C GLN A 198 34.24 -25.08 12.17
N PHE A 199 33.02 -24.58 12.07
CA PHE A 199 31.83 -25.32 11.66
C PHE A 199 30.97 -24.44 10.74
N LEU A 200 30.22 -25.04 9.82
CA LEU A 200 29.23 -24.32 9.03
C LEU A 200 27.94 -24.10 9.83
N PHE A 201 27.27 -22.98 9.58
CA PHE A 201 25.98 -22.62 10.15
C PHE A 201 25.07 -22.12 9.02
N VAL A 202 23.90 -22.74 8.86
CA VAL A 202 22.92 -22.42 7.81
C VAL A 202 21.81 -21.55 8.41
N HIS A 203 21.56 -20.40 7.80
CA HIS A 203 20.58 -19.40 8.22
C HIS A 203 20.05 -18.61 7.01
N ASP A 204 19.00 -17.81 7.21
CA ASP A 204 18.41 -16.93 6.18
C ASP A 204 18.14 -17.68 4.85
N CYS A 205 17.38 -18.78 4.93
CA CYS A 205 16.89 -19.47 3.73
C CYS A 205 15.58 -18.84 3.26
N ILE A 206 15.55 -18.49 1.98
CA ILE A 206 14.38 -18.03 1.25
C ILE A 206 14.01 -19.01 0.12
N VAL A 207 12.76 -18.95 -0.34
CA VAL A 207 12.27 -19.71 -1.48
C VAL A 207 11.57 -18.79 -2.48
N ASN A 208 12.14 -18.63 -3.67
CA ASN A 208 11.60 -17.78 -4.73
C ASN A 208 10.80 -18.62 -5.75
N PRO A 209 9.51 -18.32 -6.00
CA PRO A 209 8.83 -18.77 -7.20
C PRO A 209 9.29 -17.91 -8.38
N GLU A 210 9.95 -18.54 -9.35
CA GLU A 210 10.72 -17.91 -10.44
C GLU A 210 10.22 -16.51 -10.93
N PHE A 211 11.04 -15.49 -10.68
CA PHE A 211 11.00 -14.13 -11.28
C PHE A 211 9.98 -13.09 -10.78
N ASP A 212 9.68 -13.04 -9.47
CA ASP A 212 9.25 -11.79 -8.82
C ASP A 212 10.28 -11.32 -7.76
N LEU A 213 10.42 -10.01 -7.60
CA LEU A 213 11.34 -9.31 -6.70
C LEU A 213 10.66 -8.62 -5.51
N GLN A 214 9.32 -8.71 -5.37
CA GLN A 214 8.57 -7.91 -4.38
C GLN A 214 8.22 -8.59 -3.05
N ARG A 215 8.58 -9.88 -2.84
CA ARG A 215 8.71 -10.55 -1.52
C ARG A 215 9.15 -12.02 -1.67
N ASP A 216 10.35 -12.34 -1.20
CA ASP A 216 10.84 -13.71 -1.04
C ASP A 216 10.43 -14.28 0.34
N PRO A 217 9.60 -15.33 0.45
CA PRO A 217 9.28 -15.94 1.74
C PRO A 217 10.50 -16.59 2.40
N VAL A 218 10.79 -16.17 3.62
CA VAL A 218 11.80 -16.77 4.49
C VAL A 218 11.26 -18.08 5.07
N VAL A 219 11.96 -19.18 4.84
CA VAL A 219 11.63 -20.51 5.37
C VAL A 219 12.53 -20.92 6.55
N LEU A 220 13.74 -20.37 6.62
CA LEU A 220 14.67 -20.51 7.75
C LEU A 220 15.16 -19.12 8.16
N ASP A 221 14.99 -18.76 9.44
CA ASP A 221 15.37 -17.44 9.95
C ASP A 221 16.89 -17.24 10.09
N SER A 222 17.30 -16.05 10.53
CA SER A 222 18.70 -15.70 10.79
C SER A 222 19.33 -16.45 11.97
N HIS A 223 18.54 -17.18 12.77
CA HIS A 223 19.01 -18.07 13.84
C HIS A 223 19.11 -19.53 13.39
N GLY A 224 18.82 -19.84 12.12
CA GLY A 224 18.82 -21.20 11.60
C GLY A 224 17.62 -22.03 12.07
N CYS A 225 16.53 -21.37 12.46
CA CYS A 225 15.29 -22.00 12.90
C CYS A 225 14.20 -21.93 11.80
N PRO A 226 13.43 -23.00 11.58
CA PRO A 226 12.37 -23.00 10.57
C PRO A 226 11.19 -22.14 11.01
N ILE A 227 10.79 -21.20 10.15
CA ILE A 227 9.64 -20.30 10.39
C ILE A 227 8.33 -21.07 10.18
N ASP A 228 8.28 -21.92 9.15
CA ASP A 228 7.19 -22.83 8.85
C ASP A 228 7.75 -24.24 8.57
N ALA A 229 7.18 -25.25 9.23
CA ALA A 229 7.56 -26.65 9.09
C ALA A 229 7.17 -27.27 7.74
N ILE A 230 6.29 -26.62 6.95
CA ILE A 230 6.04 -26.98 5.55
C ILE A 230 7.21 -26.50 4.68
N GLY A 231 7.65 -25.27 4.91
CA GLY A 231 8.69 -24.58 4.13
C GLY A 231 10.09 -25.16 4.29
N MET A 232 10.49 -25.51 5.53
CA MET A 232 11.80 -26.10 5.83
C MET A 232 11.74 -26.92 7.13
N GLY A 233 12.51 -28.01 7.20
CA GLY A 233 12.69 -28.79 8.42
C GLY A 233 13.76 -28.21 9.36
N GLU A 234 13.85 -28.76 10.58
CA GLU A 234 14.97 -28.46 11.49
C GLU A 234 16.32 -28.85 10.87
N VAL A 235 17.29 -27.93 10.85
CA VAL A 235 18.63 -28.18 10.32
C VAL A 235 19.46 -29.01 11.31
N ARG A 236 19.89 -30.18 10.88
CA ARG A 236 20.74 -31.11 11.64
C ARG A 236 22.18 -31.01 11.18
N TYR A 237 23.09 -30.80 12.11
CA TYR A 237 24.52 -30.64 11.85
C TYR A 237 25.27 -31.95 12.10
N SER A 238 26.27 -32.21 11.27
CA SER A 238 27.24 -33.29 11.44
C SER A 238 28.12 -33.09 12.69
N PRO A 239 28.60 -34.17 13.35
CA PRO A 239 29.46 -34.04 14.54
C PRO A 239 30.82 -33.36 14.31
N ASP A 240 31.28 -33.27 13.05
CA ASP A 240 32.52 -32.58 12.67
C ASP A 240 32.28 -31.16 12.12
N GLY A 241 31.02 -30.70 12.04
CA GLY A 241 30.63 -29.37 11.59
C GLY A 241 30.82 -29.11 10.09
N ARG A 242 31.09 -30.14 9.28
CA ARG A 242 31.40 -30.03 7.84
C ARG A 242 30.21 -30.19 6.91
N SER A 243 29.13 -30.79 7.38
CA SER A 243 27.86 -30.90 6.67
C SER A 243 26.65 -30.61 7.55
N ALA A 244 25.57 -30.15 6.94
CA ALA A 244 24.25 -30.04 7.56
C ALA A 244 23.17 -30.53 6.60
N PHE A 245 22.05 -30.98 7.16
CA PHE A 245 20.92 -31.49 6.40
C PHE A 245 19.57 -31.12 7.02
N SER A 246 18.56 -30.93 6.18
CA SER A 246 17.18 -30.68 6.60
C SER A 246 16.20 -31.51 5.77
N GLU A 247 15.19 -32.11 6.40
CA GLU A 247 14.18 -32.95 5.74
C GLU A 247 12.80 -32.28 5.84
N HIS A 248 12.08 -32.16 4.73
CA HIS A 248 10.68 -31.70 4.73
C HIS A 248 9.85 -32.40 3.63
N THR A 249 8.54 -32.17 3.64
CA THR A 249 7.63 -32.66 2.60
C THR A 249 7.56 -31.64 1.46
N ALA A 250 7.72 -32.11 0.22
CA ALA A 250 7.63 -31.33 -0.99
C ALA A 250 6.30 -30.56 -1.07
N TYR A 251 6.41 -29.25 -1.26
CA TYR A 251 5.31 -28.31 -1.50
C TYR A 251 5.62 -27.50 -2.77
N LYS A 252 4.62 -26.79 -3.28
CA LYS A 252 4.82 -25.76 -4.32
C LYS A 252 4.01 -24.51 -4.00
N PHE A 253 4.26 -23.41 -4.69
CA PHE A 253 3.33 -22.28 -4.65
C PHE A 253 2.14 -22.56 -5.58
N ALA A 254 1.02 -21.88 -5.37
CA ALA A 254 -0.08 -21.92 -6.31
C ALA A 254 0.40 -21.43 -7.68
N ASP A 255 0.05 -22.14 -8.75
CA ASP A 255 0.39 -21.86 -10.16
C ASP A 255 1.88 -21.83 -10.58
N TYR A 256 2.83 -21.69 -9.64
CA TYR A 256 4.28 -21.75 -9.93
C TYR A 256 4.84 -23.18 -9.77
N PRO A 257 5.34 -23.83 -10.84
CA PRO A 257 5.87 -25.20 -10.78
C PRO A 257 7.35 -25.28 -10.40
N ASN A 258 8.10 -24.18 -10.48
CA ASN A 258 9.55 -24.12 -10.26
C ASN A 258 9.82 -23.30 -8.99
N LEU A 259 10.57 -23.87 -8.05
CA LEU A 259 11.06 -23.16 -6.86
C LEU A 259 12.57 -23.05 -6.88
N LEU A 260 13.08 -21.87 -6.54
CA LEU A 260 14.50 -21.61 -6.28
C LEU A 260 14.68 -21.43 -4.76
N PHE A 261 15.30 -22.41 -4.12
CA PHE A 261 15.74 -22.27 -2.72
C PHE A 261 17.08 -21.55 -2.69
N LYS A 262 17.26 -20.60 -1.78
CA LYS A 262 18.51 -19.86 -1.59
C LYS A 262 18.77 -19.67 -0.10
N CYS A 263 19.94 -20.11 0.38
CA CYS A 263 20.31 -20.11 1.79
C CYS A 263 21.66 -19.42 2.01
N SER A 264 21.83 -18.81 3.17
CA SER A 264 23.11 -18.24 3.62
C SER A 264 23.85 -19.22 4.54
N ILE A 265 25.17 -19.27 4.39
CA ILE A 265 26.04 -20.12 5.23
C ILE A 265 27.14 -19.26 5.84
N SER A 266 27.15 -19.19 7.16
CA SER A 266 28.23 -18.61 7.96
C SER A 266 29.27 -19.68 8.32
N VAL A 267 30.56 -19.31 8.30
CA VAL A 267 31.63 -20.14 8.85
C VAL A 267 31.92 -19.68 10.28
N CYS A 268 31.38 -20.42 11.24
CA CYS A 268 31.47 -20.12 12.65
C CYS A 268 32.70 -20.75 13.31
N ARG A 269 33.06 -20.27 14.50
CA ARG A 269 34.23 -20.73 15.27
C ARG A 269 33.85 -21.13 16.69
N THR A 270 34.44 -22.21 17.19
CA THR A 270 34.21 -22.69 18.56
C THR A 270 35.06 -21.99 19.62
N ASP A 271 36.11 -21.27 19.21
CA ASP A 271 37.09 -20.62 20.11
C ASP A 271 36.88 -19.11 20.28
N VAL A 272 36.09 -18.47 19.41
CA VAL A 272 35.79 -17.03 19.43
C VAL A 272 34.35 -16.81 18.99
N ALA A 273 33.57 -16.04 19.76
CA ALA A 273 32.24 -15.62 19.36
C ALA A 273 32.32 -14.73 18.10
N VAL A 274 31.71 -15.19 17.01
CA VAL A 274 31.54 -14.43 15.77
C VAL A 274 30.11 -13.87 15.75
N VAL A 275 29.95 -12.59 15.42
CA VAL A 275 28.62 -11.98 15.30
C VAL A 275 27.82 -12.71 14.21
N GLY A 276 26.58 -13.10 14.51
CA GLY A 276 25.73 -13.94 13.64
C GLY A 276 25.89 -15.46 13.85
N CYS A 277 26.89 -15.91 14.62
CA CYS A 277 27.08 -17.34 14.89
C CYS A 277 26.49 -17.79 16.24
N PRO A 278 25.81 -18.95 16.30
CA PRO A 278 25.38 -19.53 17.56
C PRO A 278 26.59 -20.06 18.36
N PRO A 279 26.52 -20.06 19.71
CA PRO A 279 27.62 -20.57 20.55
C PRO A 279 27.83 -22.08 20.42
N THR A 280 26.79 -22.82 20.04
CA THR A 280 26.80 -24.27 19.76
C THR A 280 25.73 -24.62 18.74
N VAL A 281 25.99 -25.61 17.88
CA VAL A 281 24.97 -26.31 17.10
C VAL A 281 24.65 -27.68 17.73
N PRO A 282 23.41 -28.21 17.63
CA PRO A 282 22.22 -27.60 17.03
C PRO A 282 21.67 -26.42 17.85
N VAL A 283 20.92 -25.53 17.18
CA VAL A 283 20.26 -24.37 17.81
C VAL A 283 18.97 -24.82 18.50
N ASP A 284 18.70 -24.29 19.70
CA ASP A 284 17.50 -24.60 20.48
C ASP A 284 16.33 -23.70 20.10
N CYS A 285 15.65 -24.05 19.00
CA CYS A 285 14.50 -23.31 18.48
C CYS A 285 13.26 -23.30 19.41
N SER A 286 13.29 -23.98 20.57
CA SER A 286 12.21 -23.93 21.55
C SER A 286 12.21 -22.64 22.39
N LYS A 287 13.37 -21.94 22.46
CA LYS A 287 13.56 -20.73 23.27
C LYS A 287 13.49 -19.42 22.48
N THR A 288 13.44 -19.49 21.15
CA THR A 288 13.51 -18.35 20.23
C THR A 288 12.21 -18.07 19.46
N ARG A 289 11.12 -18.79 19.73
CA ARG A 289 9.81 -18.57 19.07
C ARG A 289 9.19 -17.22 19.44
N ASN A 290 9.56 -16.18 18.70
CA ASN A 290 8.92 -14.89 18.68
C ASN A 290 7.97 -14.83 17.46
N PRO A 291 6.62 -14.86 17.61
CA PRO A 291 5.68 -15.07 16.48
C PRO A 291 5.58 -13.92 15.45
N ARG A 292 6.52 -12.99 15.43
CA ARG A 292 6.53 -11.78 14.59
C ARG A 292 7.92 -11.47 13.99
N SER A 293 8.72 -12.50 13.68
CA SER A 293 9.90 -12.34 12.82
C SER A 293 9.46 -12.06 11.37
N SER A 294 8.99 -10.84 11.12
CA SER A 294 8.64 -10.33 9.79
C SER A 294 9.82 -10.51 8.83
N GLY A 295 9.59 -11.15 7.68
CA GLY A 295 10.65 -11.53 6.74
C GLY A 295 11.39 -10.34 6.12
N ILE A 296 12.47 -9.92 6.79
CA ILE A 296 13.48 -8.99 6.25
C ILE A 296 14.85 -9.63 6.48
N VAL A 297 15.46 -10.10 5.39
CA VAL A 297 16.85 -10.59 5.41
C VAL A 297 17.78 -9.41 5.69
N GLN A 298 18.54 -9.46 6.78
CA GLN A 298 19.57 -8.46 7.08
C GLN A 298 20.82 -8.71 6.23
N GLN A 299 20.83 -8.27 4.96
CA GLN A 299 22.04 -8.25 4.15
C GLN A 299 23.04 -7.21 4.69
N ASN A 300 23.88 -7.60 5.65
CA ASN A 300 24.96 -6.74 6.16
C ASN A 300 26.26 -7.49 6.54
N SER A 301 26.37 -8.78 6.22
CA SER A 301 27.63 -9.54 6.36
C SER A 301 28.29 -9.77 5.01
N THR A 302 29.49 -9.22 4.82
CA THR A 302 30.36 -9.47 3.64
C THR A 302 31.12 -10.80 3.73
N ARG A 303 30.66 -11.75 4.57
CA ARG A 303 31.34 -13.02 4.86
C ARG A 303 30.49 -14.27 4.64
N ASP A 304 29.22 -14.11 4.28
CA ASP A 304 28.27 -15.22 4.23
C ASP A 304 28.29 -15.86 2.82
N ILE A 305 28.33 -17.19 2.77
CA ILE A 305 28.33 -17.94 1.51
C ILE A 305 26.89 -18.23 1.14
N VAL A 306 26.39 -17.57 0.09
CA VAL A 306 25.01 -17.71 -0.37
C VAL A 306 24.94 -18.75 -1.49
N LEU A 307 24.19 -19.84 -1.26
CA LEU A 307 24.03 -20.95 -2.21
C LEU A 307 22.56 -21.11 -2.60
N SER A 308 22.29 -21.57 -3.82
CA SER A 308 20.93 -21.75 -4.33
C SER A 308 20.77 -22.99 -5.20
N GLU A 309 19.62 -23.64 -5.11
CA GLU A 309 19.24 -24.79 -5.94
C GLU A 309 17.79 -24.68 -6.42
N SER A 310 17.54 -25.14 -7.64
CA SER A 310 16.23 -25.06 -8.29
C SER A 310 15.62 -26.43 -8.49
N ILE A 311 14.30 -26.53 -8.24
CA ILE A 311 13.55 -27.77 -8.35
C ILE A 311 12.19 -27.55 -9.00
N ARG A 312 11.75 -28.51 -9.80
CA ARG A 312 10.47 -28.47 -10.52
C ARG A 312 9.50 -29.53 -10.01
N PHE A 313 8.36 -29.08 -9.52
CA PHE A 313 7.30 -29.92 -9.00
C PHE A 313 6.28 -30.34 -10.08
N GLY A 314 5.78 -31.57 -9.94
CA GLY A 314 4.56 -32.03 -10.60
C GLY A 314 3.31 -31.55 -9.87
N ASP A 315 2.19 -31.50 -10.60
CA ASP A 315 0.89 -31.13 -10.05
C ASP A 315 0.28 -32.18 -9.11
N LEU A 316 -0.65 -31.73 -8.25
CA LEU A 316 -1.54 -32.60 -7.50
C LEU A 316 -2.36 -33.50 -8.44
N THR A 317 -2.66 -34.73 -8.00
CA THR A 317 -3.58 -35.62 -8.71
C THR A 317 -5.02 -35.09 -8.64
N GLU A 318 -5.60 -34.78 -9.80
CA GLU A 318 -6.94 -34.21 -9.91
C GLU A 318 -8.02 -35.29 -9.76
N ALA A 319 -8.90 -35.17 -8.76
CA ALA A 319 -10.09 -36.00 -8.62
C ALA A 319 -11.20 -35.48 -9.55
N VAL A 320 -11.81 -36.36 -10.35
CA VAL A 320 -12.88 -35.95 -11.29
C VAL A 320 -14.22 -35.83 -10.56
N MET A 321 -14.85 -34.66 -10.67
CA MET A 321 -16.20 -34.37 -10.17
C MET A 321 -17.10 -33.99 -11.35
N ASP A 322 -18.26 -34.63 -11.40
CA ASP A 322 -19.29 -34.49 -12.43
C ASP A 322 -20.67 -34.68 -11.77
N GLU A 323 -21.73 -34.11 -12.35
CA GLU A 323 -23.11 -34.19 -11.83
C GLU A 323 -23.56 -35.65 -11.58
N THR A 324 -22.98 -36.62 -12.29
CA THR A 324 -23.37 -38.03 -12.21
C THR A 324 -22.64 -38.84 -11.13
N ARG A 325 -21.64 -38.29 -10.44
CA ARG A 325 -20.79 -39.04 -9.48
C ARG A 325 -20.32 -38.23 -8.26
N PRO A 326 -21.05 -38.27 -7.13
CA PRO A 326 -20.50 -37.82 -5.84
C PRO A 326 -19.44 -38.81 -5.33
N THR A 327 -18.27 -38.32 -4.94
CA THR A 327 -17.19 -39.13 -4.36
C THR A 327 -17.42 -39.37 -2.86
N ILE A 328 -18.08 -40.48 -2.51
CA ILE A 328 -18.35 -40.85 -1.11
C ILE A 328 -17.57 -42.10 -0.71
N HIS A 329 -16.68 -41.98 0.29
CA HIS A 329 -15.93 -43.11 0.85
C HIS A 329 -16.60 -43.63 2.15
N TYR A 330 -17.38 -44.71 2.04
CA TYR A 330 -17.90 -45.42 3.22
C TYR A 330 -16.96 -46.54 3.68
N LYS A 331 -16.57 -46.55 4.97
CA LYS A 331 -16.14 -47.76 5.68
C LYS A 331 -17.34 -48.32 6.45
N CYS A 332 -17.85 -49.48 6.05
CA CYS A 332 -18.95 -50.14 6.76
C CYS A 332 -18.49 -50.81 8.06
N LEU A 333 -19.30 -50.68 9.13
CA LEU A 333 -19.18 -51.48 10.35
C LEU A 333 -20.44 -52.34 10.57
N SER A 334 -20.27 -53.50 11.22
CA SER A 334 -21.27 -54.58 11.25
C SER A 334 -22.47 -54.36 12.21
N PRO A 335 -23.60 -55.08 12.05
CA PRO A 335 -24.91 -54.67 12.60
C PRO A 335 -25.12 -54.78 14.13
N ASN A 336 -24.18 -55.35 14.89
CA ASN A 336 -24.43 -55.75 16.29
C ASN A 336 -24.37 -54.61 17.33
N LEU A 337 -24.09 -53.37 16.93
CA LEU A 337 -23.87 -52.25 17.88
C LEU A 337 -25.14 -51.43 18.20
N VAL A 338 -26.19 -51.52 17.37
CA VAL A 338 -27.37 -50.64 17.43
C VAL A 338 -28.20 -50.81 18.72
N VAL A 339 -28.21 -52.01 19.29
CA VAL A 339 -29.01 -52.32 20.49
C VAL A 339 -28.38 -51.75 21.78
N ILE A 340 -27.07 -51.51 21.79
CA ILE A 340 -26.36 -51.02 22.98
C ILE A 340 -26.45 -49.49 23.08
N SER A 341 -26.45 -48.76 21.95
CA SER A 341 -26.46 -47.27 21.98
C SER A 341 -27.74 -46.70 22.57
N ALA A 342 -28.90 -47.30 22.31
CA ALA A 342 -30.19 -46.82 22.81
C ALA A 342 -30.27 -46.76 24.35
N ALA A 343 -29.65 -47.71 25.04
CA ALA A 343 -29.61 -47.73 26.51
C ALA A 343 -28.62 -46.69 27.09
N VAL A 344 -27.50 -46.45 26.39
CA VAL A 344 -26.47 -45.49 26.81
C VAL A 344 -26.94 -44.05 26.59
N SER A 345 -27.63 -43.76 25.49
CA SER A 345 -28.15 -42.41 25.20
C SER A 345 -29.18 -41.93 26.22
N LEU A 346 -30.03 -42.81 26.76
CA LEU A 346 -31.01 -42.43 27.79
C LEU A 346 -30.32 -42.05 29.12
N LEU A 347 -29.22 -42.72 29.46
CA LEU A 347 -28.42 -42.44 30.65
C LEU A 347 -27.61 -41.14 30.50
N LEU A 348 -27.03 -40.89 29.32
CA LEU A 348 -26.34 -39.63 29.02
C LEU A 348 -27.28 -38.43 28.99
N ALA A 349 -28.50 -38.56 28.47
CA ALA A 349 -29.48 -37.47 28.48
C ALA A 349 -29.85 -37.03 29.91
N MET A 350 -30.05 -37.99 30.83
CA MET A 350 -30.31 -37.69 32.24
C MET A 350 -29.10 -37.05 32.93
N LEU A 351 -27.87 -37.44 32.55
CA LEU A 351 -26.65 -36.81 33.06
C LEU A 351 -26.48 -35.37 32.53
N LEU A 352 -26.77 -35.13 31.24
CA LEU A 352 -26.69 -33.80 30.64
C LEU A 352 -27.67 -32.82 31.29
N ILE A 353 -28.90 -33.23 31.59
CA ILE A 353 -29.89 -32.37 32.25
C ILE A 353 -29.42 -31.99 33.67
N ALA A 354 -28.73 -32.89 34.38
CA ALA A 354 -28.13 -32.60 35.68
C ALA A 354 -26.90 -31.66 35.58
N VAL A 355 -26.07 -31.79 34.53
CA VAL A 355 -24.89 -30.92 34.30
C VAL A 355 -25.31 -29.52 33.85
N VAL A 356 -26.24 -29.39 32.91
CA VAL A 356 -26.77 -28.10 32.44
C VAL A 356 -27.47 -27.32 33.57
N ALA A 357 -28.07 -28.01 34.55
CA ALA A 357 -28.61 -27.40 35.76
C ALA A 357 -27.54 -26.96 36.78
N HIS A 358 -26.24 -27.20 36.53
CA HIS A 358 -25.11 -26.80 37.38
C HIS A 358 -24.11 -25.86 36.70
N THR A 359 -24.19 -25.68 35.38
CA THR A 359 -23.28 -24.79 34.62
C THR A 359 -24.02 -23.56 34.07
N GLY A 360 -24.44 -22.67 34.97
CA GLY A 360 -24.69 -21.28 34.58
C GLY A 360 -23.33 -20.61 34.33
N THR A 361 -23.00 -20.34 33.07
CA THR A 361 -21.79 -19.61 32.69
C THR A 361 -21.91 -18.15 33.14
N SER A 362 -21.00 -17.66 33.97
CA SER A 362 -20.87 -16.22 34.22
C SER A 362 -20.29 -15.53 32.99
N ASN A 363 -20.83 -14.36 32.65
CA ASN A 363 -20.17 -13.45 31.72
C ASN A 363 -19.06 -12.74 32.48
N GLN A 364 -17.83 -13.24 32.40
CA GLN A 364 -16.67 -12.54 32.96
C GLN A 364 -16.49 -11.19 32.28
N THR A 365 -16.31 -10.14 33.08
CA THR A 365 -16.04 -8.79 32.58
C THR A 365 -14.54 -8.55 32.63
N VAL A 366 -13.98 -7.95 31.57
CA VAL A 366 -12.59 -7.53 31.51
C VAL A 366 -12.53 -6.02 31.71
N ALA A 367 -11.59 -5.54 32.52
CA ALA A 367 -11.21 -4.14 32.64
C ALA A 367 -9.72 -3.96 32.34
N ALA A 368 -9.38 -2.92 31.58
CA ALA A 368 -8.01 -2.50 31.33
C ALA A 368 -7.72 -1.19 32.07
N PHE A 369 -6.52 -1.06 32.63
CA PHE A 369 -6.01 0.11 33.31
C PHE A 369 -4.78 0.63 32.56
N PHE A 370 -4.80 1.89 32.11
CA PHE A 370 -3.72 2.48 31.30
C PHE A 370 -3.03 3.62 32.03
N THR A 371 -1.70 3.59 32.09
CA THR A 371 -0.87 4.69 32.62
C THR A 371 0.21 5.07 31.59
N ASN A 372 0.55 6.37 31.50
CA ASN A 372 1.44 6.94 30.45
C ASN A 372 1.09 6.47 29.02
N ALA A 373 -0.18 6.58 28.65
CA ALA A 373 -0.71 6.08 27.38
C ALA A 373 -1.33 7.20 26.53
N HIS A 374 -1.10 7.16 25.21
CA HIS A 374 -1.90 7.87 24.22
C HIS A 374 -2.33 6.89 23.13
N PHE A 375 -3.63 6.65 22.98
CA PHE A 375 -4.15 5.59 22.11
C PHE A 375 -5.56 5.86 21.61
N TYR A 376 -5.91 5.25 20.48
CA TYR A 376 -7.29 5.12 20.00
C TYR A 376 -7.84 3.75 20.36
N TYR A 377 -9.15 3.65 20.54
CA TYR A 377 -9.81 2.39 20.81
C TYR A 377 -11.11 2.26 20.02
N SER A 378 -11.46 1.01 19.72
CA SER A 378 -12.73 0.64 19.12
C SER A 378 -13.33 -0.52 19.91
N THR A 379 -14.54 -0.32 20.42
CA THR A 379 -15.44 -1.39 20.84
C THR A 379 -16.53 -1.55 19.77
N PRO A 380 -17.37 -2.60 19.83
CA PRO A 380 -18.51 -2.75 18.90
C PRO A 380 -19.54 -1.62 18.95
N SER A 381 -19.46 -0.71 19.94
CA SER A 381 -20.42 0.37 20.18
C SER A 381 -19.81 1.78 20.20
N LEU A 382 -18.49 1.94 20.29
CA LEU A 382 -17.82 3.25 20.37
C LEU A 382 -16.42 3.24 19.74
N PHE A 383 -16.05 4.38 19.16
CA PHE A 383 -14.68 4.72 18.78
C PHE A 383 -14.24 5.98 19.53
N GLY A 384 -13.02 6.00 20.08
CA GLY A 384 -12.54 7.12 20.88
C GLY A 384 -11.02 7.19 20.99
N SER A 385 -10.54 8.25 21.66
CA SER A 385 -9.11 8.49 21.92
C SER A 385 -8.87 8.81 23.39
N VAL A 386 -7.85 8.19 23.99
CA VAL A 386 -7.51 8.32 25.41
C VAL A 386 -6.07 8.81 25.53
N ASN A 387 -5.84 9.82 26.36
CA ASN A 387 -4.52 10.34 26.69
C ASN A 387 -4.38 10.46 28.21
N THR A 388 -3.56 9.60 28.82
CA THR A 388 -3.28 9.57 30.26
C THR A 388 -1.96 10.24 30.64
N ASN A 389 -1.16 10.70 29.68
CA ASN A 389 0.15 11.34 29.93
C ASN A 389 0.04 12.64 30.76
N ASN A 390 -1.09 13.35 30.66
CA ASN A 390 -1.27 14.70 31.24
C ASN A 390 -2.32 14.78 32.37
N ARG A 391 -2.86 13.65 32.87
CA ARG A 391 -3.96 13.67 33.87
C ARG A 391 -3.88 12.52 34.88
N ASN A 392 -4.35 12.77 36.11
CA ASN A 392 -4.68 11.71 37.09
C ASN A 392 -5.94 10.94 36.64
N PHE A 393 -5.87 10.29 35.48
CA PHE A 393 -7.00 9.68 34.79
C PHE A 393 -6.67 8.25 34.39
N VAL A 394 -7.56 7.33 34.75
CA VAL A 394 -7.46 5.90 34.51
C VAL A 394 -8.72 5.52 33.76
N HIS A 395 -8.59 5.23 32.47
CA HIS A 395 -9.74 4.85 31.66
C HIS A 395 -9.98 3.35 31.76
N THR A 396 -11.23 2.95 32.03
CA THR A 396 -11.65 1.56 32.19
C THR A 396 -12.62 1.16 31.09
N MET A 397 -12.32 0.08 30.35
CA MET A 397 -13.15 -0.43 29.26
C MET A 397 -13.78 -1.77 29.62
N ASN A 398 -15.06 -1.95 29.28
CA ASN A 398 -15.79 -3.21 29.44
C ASN A 398 -16.19 -3.79 28.09
N GLY A 399 -16.01 -5.09 27.91
CA GLY A 399 -16.49 -5.84 26.76
C GLY A 399 -15.99 -7.29 26.75
N GLY A 400 -16.54 -8.12 25.86
CA GLY A 400 -15.99 -9.45 25.58
C GLY A 400 -14.74 -9.41 24.70
N GLU A 401 -14.58 -8.34 23.91
CA GLU A 401 -13.42 -8.08 23.07
C GLU A 401 -13.13 -6.57 23.11
N ILE A 402 -11.86 -6.20 23.30
CA ILE A 402 -11.38 -4.82 23.43
C ILE A 402 -10.20 -4.63 22.48
N SER A 403 -10.36 -3.77 21.46
CA SER A 403 -9.32 -3.47 20.47
C SER A 403 -8.84 -2.03 20.62
N PHE A 404 -7.53 -1.84 20.69
CA PHE A 404 -6.90 -0.53 20.82
C PHE A 404 -5.57 -0.43 20.05
N GLU A 405 -5.25 0.80 19.62
CA GLU A 405 -4.05 1.15 18.86
C GLU A 405 -3.34 2.33 19.53
N ALA A 406 -2.12 2.11 20.02
CA ALA A 406 -1.31 3.18 20.64
C ALA A 406 -0.73 4.13 19.58
N ARG A 407 -0.91 5.45 19.77
CA ARG A 407 -0.34 6.49 18.90
C ARG A 407 0.83 7.19 19.57
N GLY A 408 1.86 7.50 18.78
CA GLY A 408 3.09 8.12 19.28
C GLY A 408 4.19 7.12 19.64
N VAL A 409 3.92 5.81 19.56
CA VAL A 409 4.97 4.80 19.51
C VAL A 409 5.65 4.90 18.15
N PHE A 410 6.78 5.61 18.08
CA PHE A 410 7.58 5.66 16.85
C PHE A 410 7.99 4.25 16.43
N PHE A 411 7.92 3.94 15.13
CA PHE A 411 8.21 2.60 14.57
C PHE A 411 9.63 2.05 14.88
N TYR A 412 10.54 2.87 15.37
CA TYR A 412 11.89 2.48 15.82
C TYR A 412 11.98 2.12 17.32
N ALA A 413 10.87 2.18 18.06
CA ALA A 413 10.80 2.01 19.51
C ALA A 413 9.96 0.80 19.96
N VAL A 414 9.58 -0.10 19.05
CA VAL A 414 8.70 -1.24 19.35
C VAL A 414 9.32 -2.22 20.37
N ASP A 415 10.66 -2.29 20.42
CA ASP A 415 11.42 -3.10 21.39
C ASP A 415 11.82 -2.32 22.66
N ARG A 416 11.33 -1.08 22.87
CA ARG A 416 11.78 -0.20 23.96
C ARG A 416 10.71 0.00 25.02
N TRP A 417 11.09 -0.11 26.30
CA TRP A 417 10.21 0.28 27.40
C TRP A 417 10.13 1.81 27.49
N TRP A 418 8.94 2.36 27.24
CA TRP A 418 8.65 3.80 27.22
C TRP A 418 7.81 4.27 28.43
N GLY A 419 7.81 3.49 29.52
CA GLY A 419 7.05 3.78 30.73
C GLY A 419 5.53 3.62 30.59
N PHE A 420 5.04 3.09 29.46
CA PHE A 420 3.67 2.64 29.27
C PHE A 420 3.41 1.36 30.03
N GLU A 421 2.44 1.40 30.94
CA GLU A 421 2.00 0.25 31.70
C GLU A 421 0.48 0.14 31.50
N ALA A 422 0.08 -0.88 30.72
CA ALA A 422 -1.31 -1.26 30.49
C ALA A 422 -1.56 -2.63 31.14
N ILE A 423 -2.51 -2.68 32.07
CA ILE A 423 -2.73 -3.85 32.92
C ILE A 423 -4.19 -4.27 32.82
N VAL A 424 -4.41 -5.53 32.44
CA VAL A 424 -5.74 -6.08 32.15
C VAL A 424 -6.12 -7.07 33.25
N GLY A 425 -7.30 -6.91 33.84
CA GLY A 425 -7.86 -7.81 34.84
C GLY A 425 -9.26 -8.26 34.46
N ALA A 426 -9.64 -9.47 34.88
CA ALA A 426 -10.98 -10.01 34.69
C ALA A 426 -11.66 -10.21 36.06
N TYR A 427 -12.98 -10.01 36.12
CA TYR A 427 -13.78 -10.19 37.33
C TYR A 427 -15.21 -10.68 37.01
N ASP A 428 -15.74 -11.47 37.94
CA ASP A 428 -17.16 -11.88 37.97
C ASP A 428 -18.02 -10.94 38.84
N ASN A 429 -17.41 -10.08 39.67
CA ASN A 429 -18.12 -9.22 40.62
C ASN A 429 -17.37 -7.91 40.91
N GLU A 430 -17.92 -6.80 40.40
CA GLU A 430 -17.40 -5.42 40.56
C GLU A 430 -17.28 -4.94 42.02
N ASN A 431 -17.96 -5.59 42.96
CA ASN A 431 -17.90 -5.25 44.38
C ASN A 431 -16.60 -5.71 45.08
N THR A 432 -15.78 -6.50 44.39
CA THR A 432 -14.44 -6.91 44.84
C THR A 432 -13.43 -5.77 44.76
N CYS A 433 -12.30 -5.90 45.45
CA CYS A 433 -11.15 -5.04 45.21
C CYS A 433 -10.28 -5.64 44.11
N PRO A 434 -9.87 -4.86 43.08
CA PRO A 434 -8.99 -5.35 42.03
C PRO A 434 -7.70 -5.94 42.57
N PHE A 435 -7.34 -7.13 42.08
CA PHE A 435 -6.05 -7.79 42.32
C PHE A 435 -5.70 -8.07 43.81
N GLU A 436 -6.72 -8.16 44.67
CA GLU A 436 -6.59 -8.51 46.11
C GLU A 436 -5.77 -9.80 46.30
N SER A 437 -4.90 -9.85 47.31
CA SER A 437 -4.02 -10.99 47.59
C SER A 437 -4.03 -11.42 49.06
N ASP A 438 -4.50 -12.65 49.31
CA ASP A 438 -4.55 -13.28 50.64
C ASP A 438 -3.23 -13.91 51.10
N ALA A 439 -2.23 -13.93 50.22
CA ALA A 439 -0.90 -14.48 50.47
C ALA A 439 0.17 -13.56 49.87
N GLN A 440 1.40 -13.71 50.37
CA GLN A 440 2.55 -12.97 49.87
C GLN A 440 2.83 -13.32 48.40
N VAL A 441 2.72 -12.35 47.49
CA VAL A 441 2.99 -12.51 46.05
C VAL A 441 4.35 -11.93 45.71
N GLU A 442 5.24 -12.73 45.12
CA GLU A 442 6.48 -12.21 44.54
C GLU A 442 6.19 -11.41 43.27
N VAL A 443 6.82 -10.24 43.14
CA VAL A 443 6.74 -9.38 41.96
C VAL A 443 8.00 -9.60 41.11
N ASP A 444 7.79 -9.94 39.84
CA ASP A 444 8.83 -10.17 38.85
C ASP A 444 8.95 -8.94 37.94
N ASP A 445 10.13 -8.69 37.37
CA ASP A 445 10.38 -7.52 36.51
C ASP A 445 9.56 -7.56 35.21
N SER A 446 9.25 -8.77 34.72
CA SER A 446 8.36 -8.99 33.57
C SER A 446 6.86 -8.94 33.91
N ALA A 447 6.48 -8.89 35.20
CA ALA A 447 5.09 -9.08 35.64
C ALA A 447 4.69 -8.10 36.77
N PRO A 448 4.53 -6.79 36.47
CA PRO A 448 4.08 -5.80 37.44
C PRO A 448 2.70 -6.15 38.02
N ARG A 449 2.41 -5.62 39.20
CA ARG A 449 1.14 -5.79 39.92
C ARG A 449 0.42 -4.45 40.08
N VAL A 450 -0.88 -4.50 40.35
CA VAL A 450 -1.72 -3.32 40.58
C VAL A 450 -2.39 -3.42 41.94
N VAL A 451 -2.57 -2.26 42.57
CA VAL A 451 -3.37 -2.05 43.77
C VAL A 451 -4.35 -0.94 43.46
N ALA A 452 -5.65 -1.23 43.45
CA ALA A 452 -6.68 -0.25 43.10
C ALA A 452 -7.90 -0.36 44.04
N SER A 453 -8.56 0.76 44.31
CA SER A 453 -9.67 0.84 45.26
C SER A 453 -10.99 0.26 44.74
N GLN A 454 -11.20 0.26 43.42
CA GLN A 454 -12.37 -0.31 42.73
C GLN A 454 -12.06 -0.60 41.25
N TRP A 455 -12.93 -1.34 40.58
CA TRP A 455 -12.78 -1.67 39.15
C TRP A 455 -13.13 -0.52 38.19
N TYR A 456 -13.95 0.46 38.62
CA TYR A 456 -14.42 1.57 37.78
C TYR A 456 -14.00 2.94 38.29
N PHE A 457 -13.58 3.82 37.38
CA PHE A 457 -13.12 5.17 37.71
C PHE A 457 -13.94 6.30 37.04
N ASP A 458 -14.78 5.96 36.06
CA ASP A 458 -15.43 6.90 35.14
C ASP A 458 -16.97 7.02 35.27
N ASP A 459 -17.67 6.05 35.91
CA ASP A 459 -19.14 5.96 35.93
C ASP A 459 -19.79 6.11 37.33
N ASP A 460 -20.88 6.90 37.39
CA ASP A 460 -21.67 7.21 38.61
C ASP A 460 -22.67 6.11 39.03
N SER A 461 -22.55 4.89 38.50
CA SER A 461 -23.65 3.91 38.49
C SER A 461 -23.50 2.70 39.44
N THR A 462 -22.30 2.37 39.92
CA THR A 462 -22.07 1.14 40.71
C THR A 462 -22.08 1.39 42.22
N THR A 463 -22.79 0.55 42.97
CA THR A 463 -22.95 0.69 44.43
C THR A 463 -21.97 -0.22 45.17
N LEU A 464 -20.83 0.33 45.58
CA LEU A 464 -19.76 -0.39 46.26
C LEU A 464 -20.10 -0.64 47.75
N PRO A 465 -20.10 -1.90 48.23
CA PRO A 465 -20.33 -2.21 49.62
C PRO A 465 -19.09 -1.92 50.49
N GLN A 466 -19.33 -1.75 51.79
CA GLN A 466 -18.29 -1.71 52.81
C GLN A 466 -17.44 -3.00 52.73
N ARG A 467 -16.12 -2.86 52.64
CA ARG A 467 -15.17 -3.98 52.47
C ARG A 467 -13.83 -3.61 53.08
N LYS A 468 -13.10 -4.60 53.58
CA LYS A 468 -11.65 -4.49 53.84
C LYS A 468 -10.92 -5.24 52.74
N CYS A 469 -9.87 -4.63 52.21
CA CYS A 469 -9.08 -5.17 51.11
C CYS A 469 -7.59 -5.16 51.47
N GLN A 470 -6.85 -6.16 51.02
CA GLN A 470 -5.41 -6.25 51.28
C GLN A 470 -4.62 -6.70 50.04
N TRP A 471 -3.40 -6.18 49.94
CA TRP A 471 -2.43 -6.57 48.92
C TRP A 471 -1.07 -6.81 49.57
N MET A 472 -0.46 -7.97 49.32
CA MET A 472 0.76 -8.42 49.99
C MET A 472 1.84 -8.79 48.97
N PHE A 473 2.91 -8.00 48.88
CA PHE A 473 3.93 -8.14 47.83
C PHE A 473 5.35 -8.24 48.38
N ALA A 474 6.15 -9.12 47.78
CA ALA A 474 7.56 -9.36 48.09
C ALA A 474 8.47 -9.04 46.88
N PRO A 475 9.64 -8.42 47.07
CA PRO A 475 10.69 -8.44 46.07
C PRO A 475 11.26 -9.84 45.89
N LYS A 476 11.53 -10.18 44.63
CA LYS A 476 12.42 -11.28 44.24
C LYS A 476 13.83 -11.05 44.81
N ALA A 477 14.55 -12.12 45.13
CA ALA A 477 15.91 -11.99 45.66
C ALA A 477 16.84 -11.25 44.66
N GLY A 478 17.49 -10.18 45.12
CA GLY A 478 18.32 -9.31 44.26
C GLY A 478 17.55 -8.17 43.60
N TYR A 479 16.27 -7.95 43.94
CA TYR A 479 15.42 -6.89 43.40
C TYR A 479 14.86 -5.96 44.51
N LYS A 480 14.48 -4.75 44.13
CA LYS A 480 13.66 -3.80 44.90
C LYS A 480 12.33 -3.56 44.19
N LEU A 481 11.28 -3.27 44.94
CA LEU A 481 9.99 -2.88 44.41
C LEU A 481 9.85 -1.35 44.36
N LYS A 482 9.25 -0.86 43.28
CA LYS A 482 8.72 0.51 43.12
C LYS A 482 7.21 0.45 43.26
N ILE A 483 6.63 1.29 44.10
CA ILE A 483 5.19 1.47 44.25
C ILE A 483 4.86 2.88 43.78
N ALA A 484 4.22 3.03 42.61
CA ALA A 484 3.89 4.32 42.02
C ALA A 484 2.39 4.56 42.05
N PHE A 485 1.93 5.53 42.85
CA PHE A 485 0.53 5.95 42.94
C PHE A 485 0.18 6.92 41.80
N SER A 486 -0.25 6.37 40.67
CA SER A 486 -0.70 7.12 39.49
C SER A 486 -1.97 7.94 39.77
N VAL A 487 -2.86 7.41 40.62
CA VAL A 487 -4.05 8.13 41.14
C VAL A 487 -4.13 7.92 42.65
N PHE A 488 -4.39 8.99 43.41
CA PHE A 488 -4.68 8.90 44.84
C PHE A 488 -5.53 10.10 45.31
N VAL A 489 -6.71 9.82 45.85
CA VAL A 489 -7.65 10.78 46.45
C VAL A 489 -8.41 10.04 47.56
N ILE A 490 -8.44 10.56 48.79
CA ILE A 490 -9.29 10.02 49.88
C ILE A 490 -10.19 11.14 50.41
N ASN A 491 -11.48 11.05 50.11
CA ASN A 491 -12.48 12.09 50.41
C ASN A 491 -13.54 11.66 51.44
N ALA A 492 -13.62 10.36 51.78
CA ALA A 492 -14.60 9.82 52.71
C ALA A 492 -14.03 9.69 54.13
N THR A 493 -14.74 10.22 55.13
CA THR A 493 -14.32 10.26 56.55
C THR A 493 -14.09 8.89 57.19
N ASP A 494 -14.78 7.86 56.67
CA ASP A 494 -14.79 6.51 57.23
C ASP A 494 -13.99 5.51 56.37
N GLU A 495 -13.07 6.02 55.54
CA GLU A 495 -12.14 5.20 54.74
C GLU A 495 -10.68 5.49 55.11
N SER A 496 -9.81 4.48 54.98
CA SER A 496 -8.37 4.66 55.21
C SER A 496 -7.51 3.70 54.39
N VAL A 497 -6.33 4.17 53.98
CA VAL A 497 -5.31 3.39 53.27
C VAL A 497 -4.03 3.32 54.10
N ARG A 498 -3.53 2.11 54.33
CA ARG A 498 -2.36 1.85 55.17
C ARG A 498 -1.32 1.09 54.38
N LEU A 499 -0.07 1.55 54.42
CA LEU A 499 1.09 0.84 53.88
C LEU A 499 1.96 0.37 55.04
N TYR A 500 2.31 -0.91 55.04
CA TYR A 500 3.25 -1.52 55.99
C TYR A 500 4.45 -2.11 55.25
N GLU A 501 5.63 -2.05 55.83
CA GLU A 501 6.88 -2.67 55.37
C GLU A 501 7.39 -3.61 56.47
N ASP A 502 7.53 -4.91 56.20
CA ASP A 502 7.81 -5.97 57.19
C ASP A 502 7.00 -5.78 58.50
N ALA A 503 5.69 -5.57 58.35
CA ALA A 503 4.71 -5.28 59.41
C ALA A 503 4.89 -3.94 60.19
N HIS A 504 5.85 -3.09 59.83
CA HIS A 504 6.00 -1.73 60.37
C HIS A 504 5.20 -0.73 59.51
N PRO A 505 4.38 0.16 60.10
CA PRO A 505 3.60 1.12 59.31
C PRO A 505 4.49 2.18 58.66
N VAL A 506 4.37 2.33 57.34
CA VAL A 506 5.00 3.40 56.54
C VAL A 506 4.10 4.63 56.52
N PHE A 507 2.81 4.45 56.26
CA PHE A 507 1.78 5.47 56.43
C PHE A 507 0.41 4.85 56.75
N ASN A 508 -0.47 5.65 57.35
CA ASN A 508 -1.89 5.35 57.57
C ASN A 508 -2.64 6.65 57.28
N LEU A 509 -3.28 6.73 56.11
CA LEU A 509 -3.91 7.96 55.60
C LEU A 509 -5.43 7.84 55.65
N GLY A 510 -6.07 8.86 56.22
CA GLY A 510 -7.52 9.05 56.25
C GLY A 510 -8.02 10.11 55.28
N SER A 511 -9.25 10.57 55.52
CA SER A 511 -9.90 11.61 54.70
C SER A 511 -9.13 12.92 54.67
N ALA A 512 -8.94 13.47 53.47
CA ALA A 512 -8.26 14.73 53.18
C ALA A 512 -6.78 14.82 53.60
N GLU A 513 -6.10 13.69 53.78
CA GLU A 513 -4.65 13.63 53.98
C GLU A 513 -3.91 13.35 52.65
N GLU A 514 -2.84 14.10 52.37
CA GLU A 514 -2.02 13.93 51.17
C GLU A 514 -0.97 12.81 51.32
N LEU A 515 -0.62 12.16 50.20
CA LEU A 515 0.46 11.17 50.16
C LEU A 515 1.82 11.80 50.51
N PRO A 516 2.62 11.20 51.41
CA PRO A 516 4.00 11.64 51.70
C PRO A 516 4.93 11.63 50.48
N SER A 517 4.65 10.73 49.52
CA SER A 517 5.31 10.64 48.21
C SER A 517 4.35 9.96 47.23
N ARG A 518 4.42 10.30 45.94
CA ARG A 518 3.73 9.54 44.90
C ARG A 518 4.42 8.22 44.54
N VAL A 519 5.70 8.08 44.87
CA VAL A 519 6.49 6.88 44.57
C VAL A 519 7.26 6.44 45.81
N PHE A 520 7.16 5.15 46.13
CA PHE A 520 7.90 4.51 47.22
C PHE A 520 8.80 3.42 46.66
N TYR A 521 9.93 3.17 47.32
CA TYR A 521 10.85 2.08 46.98
C TYR A 521 11.10 1.24 48.23
N THR A 522 11.12 -0.09 48.08
CA THR A 522 11.40 -1.00 49.20
C THR A 522 12.11 -2.27 48.74
N GLU A 523 13.02 -2.76 49.57
CA GLU A 523 13.72 -4.05 49.43
C GLU A 523 13.10 -5.13 50.33
N LYS A 524 11.98 -4.81 50.99
CA LYS A 524 11.33 -5.65 52.00
C LYS A 524 9.92 -6.02 51.55
N ASN A 525 9.29 -6.93 52.30
CA ASN A 525 7.89 -7.27 52.09
C ASN A 525 7.03 -6.06 52.42
N PHE A 526 6.02 -5.76 51.62
CA PHE A 526 5.04 -4.75 51.97
C PHE A 526 3.60 -5.25 51.89
N LYS A 527 2.73 -4.61 52.68
CA LYS A 527 1.29 -4.84 52.68
C LYS A 527 0.56 -3.51 52.55
N ILE A 528 -0.37 -3.41 51.61
CA ILE A 528 -1.35 -2.33 51.58
C ILE A 528 -2.67 -2.86 52.13
N GLU A 529 -3.28 -2.13 53.06
CA GLU A 529 -4.66 -2.35 53.53
C GLU A 529 -5.53 -1.16 53.11
N TYR A 530 -6.74 -1.43 52.63
CA TYR A 530 -7.76 -0.43 52.37
C TYR A 530 -9.05 -0.81 53.08
N GLU A 531 -9.56 0.10 53.91
CA GLU A 531 -10.89 -0.02 54.52
C GLU A 531 -11.84 0.92 53.78
N ARG A 532 -12.78 0.34 53.03
CA ARG A 532 -13.79 1.02 52.19
C ARG A 532 -15.13 1.05 52.89
N SER A 533 -15.85 2.17 52.84
CA SER A 533 -17.22 2.31 53.35
C SER A 533 -18.24 2.00 52.23
N ALA A 534 -19.54 1.94 52.56
CA ALA A 534 -20.57 1.72 51.53
C ALA A 534 -20.88 3.02 50.80
N ARG A 535 -20.64 3.08 49.49
CA ARG A 535 -20.77 4.30 48.66
C ARG A 535 -20.99 3.97 47.18
N THR A 536 -21.40 4.94 46.37
CA THR A 536 -21.35 4.83 44.91
C THR A 536 -19.93 5.04 44.38
N SER A 537 -19.61 4.46 43.22
CA SER A 537 -18.52 4.93 42.38
C SER A 537 -18.90 6.31 41.82
N ASP A 538 -18.00 7.28 41.94
CA ASP A 538 -18.12 8.66 41.42
C ASP A 538 -16.68 9.18 41.24
N PRO A 539 -16.33 9.87 40.12
CA PRO A 539 -15.04 10.55 39.96
C PRO A 539 -14.59 11.47 41.10
N LEU A 540 -15.49 11.96 41.95
CA LEU A 540 -15.24 12.78 43.14
C LEU A 540 -15.10 11.96 44.45
N SER A 541 -15.39 10.67 44.42
CA SER A 541 -15.26 9.77 45.58
C SER A 541 -13.80 9.35 45.84
N THR A 542 -13.53 8.73 47.00
CA THR A 542 -12.22 8.13 47.29
C THR A 542 -11.82 7.16 46.18
N ARG A 543 -10.61 7.33 45.64
CA ARG A 543 -10.06 6.44 44.63
C ARG A 543 -8.54 6.47 44.60
N PHE A 544 -7.92 5.30 44.44
CA PHE A 544 -6.50 5.21 44.16
C PHE A 544 -6.19 4.07 43.19
N LEU A 545 -5.09 4.22 42.47
CA LEU A 545 -4.46 3.19 41.67
C LEU A 545 -2.94 3.33 41.83
N ALA A 546 -2.28 2.24 42.18
CA ALA A 546 -0.83 2.13 42.22
C ALA A 546 -0.35 0.95 41.37
N VAL A 547 0.75 1.16 40.65
CA VAL A 547 1.49 0.08 39.98
C VAL A 547 2.70 -0.31 40.83
N VAL A 548 2.97 -1.61 40.90
CA VAL A 548 4.05 -2.22 41.66
C VAL A 548 4.96 -2.97 40.68
N SER A 549 6.16 -2.46 40.47
CA SER A 549 7.13 -2.98 39.50
C SER A 549 8.43 -3.37 40.20
N ALA A 550 9.06 -4.48 39.80
CA ALA A 550 10.31 -4.96 40.38
C ALA A 550 11.52 -4.57 39.53
N PHE A 551 12.63 -4.19 40.17
CA PHE A 551 13.86 -3.76 39.52
C PHE A 551 15.10 -4.34 40.21
N PRO A 552 16.15 -4.77 39.50
CA PRO A 552 17.35 -5.32 40.11
C PRO A 552 18.05 -4.29 41.02
N LEU A 553 18.65 -4.76 42.11
CA LEU A 553 19.42 -3.93 43.06
C LEU A 553 20.74 -3.46 42.44
N ASP A 554 21.48 -4.37 41.81
CA ASP A 554 22.77 -4.12 41.17
C ASP A 554 22.61 -3.74 39.69
N VAL A 555 22.16 -2.51 39.42
CA VAL A 555 22.43 -1.89 38.11
C VAL A 555 23.89 -1.46 38.09
N LYS A 556 24.78 -2.38 37.72
CA LYS A 556 26.20 -2.06 37.44
C LYS A 556 26.29 -1.09 36.25
N SER A 557 26.32 0.21 36.53
CA SER A 557 26.61 1.25 35.53
C SER A 557 28.11 1.38 35.24
N GLU A 558 28.77 0.25 34.99
CA GLU A 558 30.17 0.20 34.60
C GLU A 558 30.27 0.29 33.07
N GLU A 559 30.17 1.50 32.50
CA GLU A 559 31.00 1.99 31.37
C GLU A 559 30.64 3.40 30.82
N HIS A 560 29.36 3.78 30.71
CA HIS A 560 28.97 4.93 29.83
C HIS A 560 29.05 6.35 30.42
N CYS A 561 28.86 6.56 31.73
CA CYS A 561 28.88 7.90 32.34
C CYS A 561 30.16 8.11 33.17
N THR A 562 31.30 8.17 32.47
CA THR A 562 32.60 8.50 33.09
C THR A 562 32.74 10.01 33.31
N ALA A 563 33.31 10.40 34.45
CA ALA A 563 33.47 11.80 34.81
C ALA A 563 34.45 12.51 33.85
N ASN A 564 33.94 13.53 33.14
CA ASN A 564 34.66 14.44 32.24
C ASN A 564 35.36 13.77 31.05
N THR A 565 34.59 13.47 30.00
CA THR A 565 35.11 12.90 28.74
C THR A 565 35.28 14.00 27.69
N THR A 566 36.45 14.08 27.04
CA THR A 566 36.69 15.01 25.91
C THR A 566 36.78 14.23 24.61
N ILE A 567 36.06 14.68 23.57
CA ILE A 567 35.86 13.97 22.32
C ILE A 567 36.05 14.94 21.15
N THR A 568 36.94 14.60 20.22
CA THR A 568 37.09 15.31 18.94
C THR A 568 36.54 14.43 17.82
N LEU A 569 35.42 14.86 17.24
CA LEU A 569 34.70 14.12 16.23
C LEU A 569 35.35 14.26 14.85
N THR A 570 35.55 13.13 14.19
CA THR A 570 35.73 13.03 12.74
C THR A 570 34.46 12.59 12.04
N ASP A 571 33.60 11.81 12.71
CA ASP A 571 32.42 11.14 12.17
C ASP A 571 31.30 11.14 13.23
N ASP A 572 30.08 10.75 12.83
CA ASP A 572 28.87 10.78 13.67
C ASP A 572 29.06 9.98 14.97
N LEU A 573 28.53 10.51 16.09
CA LEU A 573 28.59 9.85 17.39
C LEU A 573 27.28 10.02 18.18
N TYR A 574 26.90 8.98 18.92
CA TYR A 574 25.85 9.07 19.94
C TYR A 574 26.45 9.18 21.34
N LEU A 575 25.93 10.11 22.13
CA LEU A 575 26.32 10.37 23.51
C LEU A 575 25.17 9.98 24.44
N ALA A 576 25.40 9.05 25.36
CA ALA A 576 24.38 8.51 26.25
C ALA A 576 24.93 8.26 27.66
N ASN A 577 24.05 8.21 28.66
CA ASN A 577 24.40 7.88 30.05
C ASN A 577 24.14 6.42 30.43
N TYR A 578 23.69 5.59 29.49
CA TYR A 578 23.16 4.25 29.75
C TYR A 578 23.30 3.30 28.55
N ASP A 579 23.10 2.01 28.81
CA ASP A 579 22.98 0.93 27.83
C ASP A 579 21.50 0.76 27.49
N VAL A 580 21.13 0.87 26.21
CA VAL A 580 19.74 1.04 25.75
C VAL A 580 18.83 -0.04 26.35
N LEU A 581 17.63 0.36 26.79
CA LEU A 581 16.62 -0.42 27.54
C LEU A 581 16.78 -0.50 29.07
N LYS A 582 17.87 0.00 29.68
CA LYS A 582 18.06 -0.05 31.15
C LYS A 582 17.84 1.30 31.84
N PRO A 583 17.37 1.33 33.09
CA PRO A 583 17.31 2.58 33.86
C PRO A 583 18.73 3.10 34.18
N TYR A 584 18.93 4.42 34.20
CA TYR A 584 20.20 4.98 34.64
C TYR A 584 20.44 4.79 36.15
N GLY A 585 21.71 4.74 36.53
CA GLY A 585 22.12 4.67 37.93
C GLY A 585 21.80 5.98 38.66
N GLY A 586 21.37 5.87 39.92
CA GLY A 586 21.14 7.05 40.76
C GLY A 586 22.45 7.79 41.08
N SER A 587 22.40 9.12 41.18
CA SER A 587 23.54 10.00 41.47
C SER A 587 24.67 9.96 40.43
N GLN A 588 24.37 9.56 39.19
CA GLN A 588 25.26 9.79 38.04
C GLN A 588 25.51 11.30 37.84
N GLU A 589 26.75 11.66 37.55
CA GLU A 589 27.16 12.99 37.09
C GLU A 589 28.31 12.85 36.08
N CYS A 590 28.11 13.29 34.84
CA CYS A 590 29.14 13.28 33.80
C CYS A 590 29.02 14.49 32.86
N ASN A 591 30.18 14.92 32.33
CA ASN A 591 30.29 16.02 31.39
C ASN A 591 31.00 15.51 30.12
N PHE A 592 30.48 15.86 28.94
CA PHE A 592 31.09 15.58 27.65
C PHE A 592 31.53 16.90 27.00
N TYR A 593 32.81 17.01 26.68
CA TYR A 593 33.42 18.16 26.00
C TYR A 593 33.67 17.77 24.56
N VAL A 594 32.85 18.26 23.64
CA VAL A 594 32.79 17.76 22.26
C VAL A 594 33.14 18.88 21.28
N ASN A 595 34.09 18.60 20.39
CA ASN A 595 34.42 19.46 19.26
C ASN A 595 34.66 18.63 18.00
N SER A 596 35.06 19.26 16.89
CA SER A 596 35.43 18.56 15.65
C SER A 596 36.75 19.07 15.06
N VAL A 597 37.24 18.35 14.04
CA VAL A 597 38.37 18.81 13.23
C VAL A 597 37.98 20.02 12.35
N PRO A 598 38.92 20.92 12.00
CA PRO A 598 38.62 22.07 11.14
C PRO A 598 37.99 21.67 9.80
N GLY A 599 37.02 22.46 9.33
CA GLY A 599 36.28 22.20 8.09
C GLY A 599 35.05 21.30 8.25
N LYS A 600 34.61 21.02 9.48
CA LYS A 600 33.37 20.29 9.78
C LYS A 600 32.40 21.13 10.62
N GLU A 601 31.11 20.85 10.49
CA GLU A 601 30.03 21.36 11.33
C GLU A 601 29.48 20.18 12.15
N VAL A 602 29.18 20.39 13.43
CA VAL A 602 28.55 19.37 14.29
C VAL A 602 27.17 19.85 14.73
N GLN A 603 26.16 19.03 14.48
CA GLN A 603 24.77 19.27 14.84
C GLN A 603 24.36 18.31 15.95
N PHE A 604 24.06 18.86 17.13
CA PHE A 604 23.59 18.11 18.29
C PHE A 604 22.06 18.11 18.39
N SER A 605 21.43 16.95 18.50
CA SER A 605 19.99 16.79 18.70
C SER A 605 19.65 15.68 19.69
N GLY A 606 18.53 15.82 20.40
CA GLY A 606 18.00 14.76 21.26
C GLY A 606 17.40 13.62 20.42
N SER A 607 17.98 12.42 20.49
CA SER A 607 17.43 11.22 19.84
C SER A 607 16.57 10.38 20.78
N ILE A 608 16.94 10.35 22.06
CA ILE A 608 16.15 9.77 23.16
C ILE A 608 16.31 10.71 24.35
N ILE A 609 15.22 11.10 25.00
CA ILE A 609 15.23 11.85 26.26
C ILE A 609 14.06 11.35 27.12
N ASP A 610 14.35 10.56 28.15
CA ASP A 610 13.41 10.15 29.20
C ASP A 610 14.11 10.20 30.57
N ILE A 611 13.96 11.32 31.26
CA ILE A 611 14.67 11.69 32.49
C ILE A 611 13.71 12.38 33.46
N GLU A 612 14.01 12.43 34.76
CA GLU A 612 13.08 12.99 35.75
C GLU A 612 13.01 14.53 35.71
N ASP A 613 11.96 15.05 35.06
CA ASP A 613 11.64 16.48 34.92
C ASP A 613 11.65 17.29 36.24
N CYS A 614 11.39 16.64 37.39
CA CYS A 614 11.38 17.33 38.68
C CYS A 614 12.76 17.66 39.24
N CYS A 615 13.80 16.92 38.83
CA CYS A 615 14.90 16.60 39.74
C CYS A 615 16.26 16.38 39.04
N ASP A 616 16.28 15.89 37.81
CA ASP A 616 17.49 15.61 37.05
C ASP A 616 17.85 16.77 36.08
N SER A 617 19.08 16.80 35.56
CA SER A 617 19.56 17.88 34.66
C SER A 617 20.33 17.36 33.44
N LEU A 618 19.92 17.75 32.23
CA LEU A 618 20.60 17.49 30.95
C LEU A 618 20.70 18.78 30.11
N THR A 619 21.90 19.35 29.99
CA THR A 619 22.11 20.67 29.37
C THR A 619 23.23 20.65 28.32
N ILE A 620 23.22 21.64 27.42
CA ILE A 620 24.29 21.89 26.44
C ILE A 620 24.72 23.35 26.45
N GLU A 621 25.99 23.60 26.70
CA GLU A 621 26.62 24.92 26.68
C GLU A 621 27.55 25.02 25.48
N LYS A 622 27.39 26.06 24.65
CA LYS A 622 28.38 26.44 23.64
C LYS A 622 28.74 27.93 23.77
N PRO A 623 29.90 28.39 23.29
CA PRO A 623 30.33 29.79 23.42
C PRO A 623 29.32 30.83 22.90
N SER A 624 28.47 30.44 21.96
CA SER A 624 27.46 31.28 21.31
C SER A 624 26.05 31.20 21.90
N ALA A 625 25.71 30.17 22.69
CA ALA A 625 24.39 29.99 23.32
C ALA A 625 24.40 28.87 24.39
N THR A 626 23.48 28.96 25.37
CA THR A 626 23.19 27.86 26.30
C THR A 626 21.81 27.28 25.98
N GLY A 627 21.72 25.96 25.88
CA GLY A 627 20.50 25.19 25.65
C GLY A 627 20.23 24.21 26.79
N ASN A 628 18.96 23.88 26.98
CA ASN A 628 18.53 22.86 27.93
C ASN A 628 17.73 21.80 27.17
N PHE A 629 18.11 20.53 27.29
CA PHE A 629 17.42 19.41 26.64
C PHE A 629 16.18 18.96 27.43
N LEU A 630 15.98 19.46 28.66
CA LEU A 630 14.90 19.06 29.56
C LEU A 630 13.54 19.72 29.35
N ASN A 631 13.43 20.75 28.52
CA ASN A 631 12.14 21.42 28.29
C ASN A 631 11.62 21.23 26.86
N PRO A 632 11.56 20.00 26.32
CA PRO A 632 10.70 19.76 25.18
C PRO A 632 9.27 19.77 25.70
N ARG A 633 8.49 20.76 25.28
CA ARG A 633 7.07 20.48 25.09
C ARG A 633 6.99 19.35 24.06
N ASN A 634 5.92 18.56 24.04
CA ASN A 634 5.81 17.35 23.19
C ASN A 634 6.00 17.56 21.66
N ASP A 635 6.26 18.79 21.21
CA ASP A 635 6.48 19.21 19.83
C ASP A 635 7.98 19.57 19.54
N ASP A 636 8.87 19.67 20.54
CA ASP A 636 10.22 20.28 20.42
C ASP A 636 11.38 19.30 20.10
N PHE A 637 11.10 18.07 19.64
CA PHE A 637 12.14 17.10 19.20
C PHE A 637 13.00 17.60 18.01
N GLU A 638 12.63 18.74 17.43
CA GLU A 638 13.31 19.35 16.30
C GLU A 638 14.46 20.28 16.70
N ALA A 639 14.65 20.63 17.97
CA ALA A 639 15.71 21.57 18.39
C ALA A 639 17.12 21.03 18.09
N VAL A 640 17.90 21.77 17.29
CA VAL A 640 19.29 21.44 16.93
C VAL A 640 20.24 22.51 17.44
N TYR A 641 21.33 22.07 18.08
CA TYR A 641 22.42 22.93 18.53
C TYR A 641 23.65 22.69 17.66
N SER A 642 24.03 23.68 16.86
CA SER A 642 25.12 23.53 15.90
C SER A 642 26.41 24.23 16.39
N THR A 643 27.58 23.62 16.14
CA THR A 643 28.93 24.17 16.40
C THR A 643 29.85 23.94 15.21
N VAL A 644 30.95 24.70 15.10
CA VAL A 644 31.82 24.68 13.91
C VAL A 644 33.28 24.39 14.26
N GLY A 645 33.86 23.38 13.61
CA GLY A 645 35.26 23.00 13.75
C GLY A 645 35.65 22.79 15.22
N THR A 646 36.64 23.56 15.68
CA THR A 646 37.20 23.45 17.03
C THR A 646 36.38 24.14 18.12
N GLU A 647 35.21 24.72 17.83
CA GLU A 647 34.26 25.20 18.86
C GLU A 647 33.86 24.03 19.76
N MET A 648 33.94 24.23 21.08
CA MET A 648 33.67 23.18 22.06
C MET A 648 32.26 23.32 22.64
N ALA A 649 31.42 22.32 22.41
CA ALA A 649 30.19 22.10 23.13
C ALA A 649 30.46 21.37 24.45
N THR A 650 29.78 21.76 25.53
CA THR A 650 29.83 21.08 26.83
C THR A 650 28.45 20.55 27.16
N ILE A 651 28.27 19.23 27.11
CA ILE A 651 27.02 18.56 27.50
C ILE A 651 27.17 18.08 28.94
N ARG A 652 26.20 18.39 29.81
CA ARG A 652 26.26 18.03 31.24
C ARG A 652 25.04 17.21 31.63
N TRP A 653 25.28 16.09 32.30
CA TRP A 653 24.27 15.22 32.90
C TRP A 653 24.45 15.12 34.41
N LYS A 654 23.35 15.19 35.16
CA LYS A 654 23.33 14.91 36.60
C LYS A 654 21.96 14.38 37.03
N SER A 655 21.96 13.33 37.85
CA SER A 655 20.76 12.76 38.47
C SER A 655 20.73 12.93 39.99
N ASP A 656 19.53 12.94 40.59
CA ASP A 656 19.36 13.27 42.01
C ASP A 656 19.59 12.12 43.01
N GLY A 657 19.66 10.87 42.53
CA GLY A 657 19.86 9.68 43.36
C GLY A 657 18.61 8.84 43.66
N LYS A 658 17.42 9.32 43.28
CA LYS A 658 16.23 8.50 43.17
C LYS A 658 16.32 7.64 41.89
N TYR A 659 15.45 6.63 41.80
CA TYR A 659 15.53 5.60 40.76
C TYR A 659 15.36 6.20 39.35
N GLY A 660 16.30 5.89 38.45
CA GLY A 660 16.34 6.49 37.12
C GLY A 660 15.30 5.98 36.13
N ARG A 661 14.92 6.86 35.20
CA ARG A 661 14.17 6.53 33.99
C ARG A 661 15.08 5.96 32.88
N ALA A 662 14.62 5.87 31.63
CA ALA A 662 15.42 5.27 30.56
C ALA A 662 16.68 6.08 30.21
N GLY A 663 16.78 7.37 30.52
CA GLY A 663 17.98 8.18 30.29
C GLY A 663 17.95 8.98 28.99
N PHE A 664 19.12 9.25 28.41
CA PHE A 664 19.20 10.03 27.17
C PHE A 664 20.19 9.46 26.16
N GLN A 665 19.95 9.81 24.90
CA GLN A 665 20.86 9.65 23.78
C GLN A 665 20.82 10.94 22.95
N ILE A 666 21.95 11.64 22.86
CA ILE A 666 22.14 12.81 22.01
C ILE A 666 22.89 12.36 20.76
N SER A 667 22.35 12.67 19.58
CA SER A 667 23.06 12.52 18.31
C SER A 667 23.97 13.73 18.11
N ALA A 668 25.23 13.49 17.76
CA ALA A 668 26.17 14.48 17.26
C ALA A 668 26.48 14.14 15.79
N LYS A 669 25.70 14.70 14.86
CA LYS A 669 25.88 14.50 13.42
C LYS A 669 26.97 15.42 12.89
N VAL A 670 27.89 14.89 12.11
CA VAL A 670 29.08 15.57 11.59
C VAL A 670 28.92 15.80 10.09
N LEU A 671 28.90 17.07 9.68
CA LEU A 671 28.83 17.48 8.28
C LEU A 671 30.22 17.86 7.77
N ASP A 672 30.62 17.32 6.60
CA ASP A 672 31.87 17.65 5.93
C ASP A 672 31.67 18.88 5.02
N CYS A 673 32.16 20.04 5.46
CA CYS A 673 31.92 21.34 4.83
C CYS A 673 32.82 21.57 3.62
N LYS A 674 32.82 20.62 2.68
CA LYS A 674 33.64 20.62 1.47
C LYS A 674 32.84 20.17 0.24
N CYS A 675 32.80 21.04 -0.77
CA CYS A 675 32.20 20.76 -2.08
C CYS A 675 32.74 19.44 -2.66
N LYS A 676 31.81 18.57 -3.07
CA LYS A 676 32.06 17.30 -3.77
C LYS A 676 31.98 17.51 -5.29
N GLY A 677 32.82 16.80 -6.03
CA GLY A 677 32.91 16.88 -7.50
C GLY A 677 34.03 17.82 -7.97
N GLU A 678 34.48 17.62 -9.20
CA GLU A 678 35.46 18.49 -9.85
C GLU A 678 34.81 19.80 -10.31
N LYS A 679 35.53 20.93 -10.24
CA LYS A 679 34.98 22.24 -10.65
C LYS A 679 34.64 22.33 -12.14
N VAL A 680 35.27 21.50 -12.97
CA VAL A 680 35.03 21.42 -14.41
C VAL A 680 34.82 19.96 -14.75
N ILE A 681 33.65 19.65 -15.32
CA ILE A 681 33.17 18.32 -15.64
C ILE A 681 32.95 18.27 -17.15
N ASN A 682 33.55 17.27 -17.80
CA ASN A 682 33.40 17.02 -19.23
C ASN A 682 32.83 15.61 -19.41
N LEU A 683 31.51 15.51 -19.56
CA LEU A 683 30.81 14.24 -19.75
C LEU A 683 31.17 13.64 -21.12
N ASN A 684 31.29 12.31 -21.18
CA ASN A 684 31.66 11.54 -22.38
C ASN A 684 31.35 10.04 -22.18
N GLU A 685 31.57 9.20 -23.20
CA GLU A 685 31.21 7.77 -23.18
C GLU A 685 31.87 6.99 -22.01
N ASP A 686 33.10 7.32 -21.65
CA ASP A 686 33.82 6.72 -20.52
C ASP A 686 33.46 7.35 -19.15
N TYR A 687 32.73 8.47 -19.15
CA TYR A 687 32.37 9.25 -17.96
C TYR A 687 30.95 9.83 -18.09
N ASN A 688 29.96 8.95 -17.96
CA ASN A 688 28.56 9.20 -18.32
C ASN A 688 27.67 9.79 -17.21
N GLY A 689 28.19 9.96 -15.98
CA GLY A 689 27.42 10.49 -14.85
C GLY A 689 28.26 11.00 -13.69
N VAL A 690 27.84 12.10 -13.04
CA VAL A 690 28.50 12.63 -11.83
C VAL A 690 27.54 13.33 -10.86
N SER A 691 27.69 13.03 -9.56
CA SER A 691 27.05 13.73 -8.43
C SER A 691 27.86 14.98 -8.04
N MET A 692 27.25 16.15 -8.16
CA MET A 692 27.72 17.41 -7.57
C MET A 692 26.92 17.67 -6.29
N LYS A 693 27.60 17.69 -5.15
CA LYS A 693 27.00 18.02 -3.84
C LYS A 693 27.81 19.12 -3.16
N PRO A 694 27.18 20.08 -2.45
CA PRO A 694 27.93 21.03 -1.65
C PRO A 694 28.63 20.37 -0.46
N SER A 695 28.11 19.26 0.06
CA SER A 695 28.69 18.48 1.17
C SER A 695 28.91 17.02 0.76
N ARG A 696 29.76 16.30 1.50
CA ARG A 696 29.87 14.83 1.36
C ARG A 696 28.80 14.08 2.15
N SER A 697 28.27 14.69 3.21
CA SER A 697 27.12 14.20 3.96
C SER A 697 25.82 14.55 3.22
N ASP A 698 24.70 13.93 3.59
CA ASP A 698 23.38 14.21 2.96
C ASP A 698 22.94 15.66 3.14
N TYR A 699 23.32 16.27 4.27
CA TYR A 699 23.08 17.68 4.56
C TYR A 699 24.34 18.51 4.35
N TYR A 700 24.14 19.77 3.96
CA TYR A 700 25.22 20.72 3.71
C TYR A 700 25.38 21.75 4.84
N CYS A 701 26.60 22.24 5.02
CA CYS A 701 26.94 23.19 6.09
C CYS A 701 26.48 24.63 5.79
N HIS A 702 26.55 25.48 6.81
CA HIS A 702 26.53 26.94 6.61
C HIS A 702 27.77 27.45 5.81
N GLY A 703 27.67 28.64 5.23
CA GLY A 703 28.80 29.40 4.67
C GLY A 703 29.51 28.78 3.45
N MET A 704 28.86 27.89 2.71
CA MET A 704 29.47 27.19 1.57
C MET A 704 29.34 27.99 0.26
N ASP A 705 30.35 27.91 -0.61
CA ASP A 705 30.36 28.49 -1.96
C ASP A 705 30.96 27.45 -2.92
N CYS A 706 30.10 26.78 -3.68
CA CYS A 706 30.45 25.68 -4.58
C CYS A 706 30.07 26.06 -6.02
N GLN A 707 31.00 25.86 -6.95
CA GLN A 707 30.87 26.27 -8.34
C GLN A 707 31.37 25.14 -9.23
N TRP A 708 30.51 24.70 -10.14
CA TRP A 708 30.78 23.63 -11.10
C TRP A 708 30.44 24.12 -12.51
N THR A 709 31.22 23.67 -13.49
CA THR A 709 30.94 23.85 -14.92
C THR A 709 30.81 22.47 -15.56
N VAL A 710 29.68 22.20 -16.20
CA VAL A 710 29.41 20.92 -16.89
C VAL A 710 29.37 21.16 -18.39
N SER A 711 30.08 20.33 -19.16
CA SER A 711 30.01 20.28 -20.62
C SER A 711 29.87 18.84 -21.12
N ALA A 712 29.40 18.69 -22.34
CA ALA A 712 29.25 17.41 -23.03
C ALA A 712 29.56 17.58 -24.54
N PRO A 713 29.71 16.49 -25.32
CA PRO A 713 30.12 16.57 -26.72
C PRO A 713 29.09 17.25 -27.64
N GLU A 714 29.48 17.64 -28.86
CA GLU A 714 28.52 18.15 -29.85
C GLU A 714 27.49 17.08 -30.25
N ASN A 715 26.23 17.51 -30.46
CA ASN A 715 25.05 16.68 -30.67
C ASN A 715 24.65 15.82 -29.45
N SER A 716 25.03 16.23 -28.25
CA SER A 716 24.57 15.59 -27.00
C SER A 716 23.62 16.48 -26.19
N MET A 717 22.93 15.84 -25.27
CA MET A 717 22.09 16.47 -24.27
C MET A 717 22.67 16.22 -22.89
N ILE A 718 22.79 17.26 -22.07
CA ILE A 718 23.07 17.13 -20.63
C ILE A 718 21.72 17.03 -19.92
N ILE A 719 21.58 16.01 -19.08
CA ILE A 719 20.42 15.81 -18.20
C ILE A 719 20.89 16.07 -16.76
N LEU A 720 20.17 16.91 -16.03
CA LEU A 720 20.40 17.20 -14.61
C LEU A 720 19.22 16.69 -13.79
N GLU A 721 19.41 15.65 -13.00
CA GLU A 721 18.47 15.23 -11.95
C GLU A 721 18.78 16.06 -10.69
N LEU A 722 17.79 16.82 -10.22
CA LEU A 722 17.93 17.71 -9.06
C LEU A 722 17.23 17.09 -7.85
N HIS A 723 17.98 16.78 -6.80
CA HIS A 723 17.45 16.45 -5.48
C HIS A 723 17.85 17.56 -4.50
N VAL A 724 17.11 18.68 -4.54
CA VAL A 724 17.49 19.92 -3.86
C VAL A 724 16.35 20.40 -2.95
N ASN A 725 16.67 20.58 -1.67
CA ASN A 725 15.86 21.26 -0.67
C ASN A 725 16.78 22.25 0.08
N LEU A 726 16.61 23.55 -0.14
CA LEU A 726 17.41 24.56 0.55
C LEU A 726 16.97 24.72 2.02
N ARG A 727 17.89 25.11 2.91
CA ARG A 727 17.60 25.25 4.36
C ARG A 727 16.40 26.18 4.61
N GLY A 728 15.34 25.60 5.18
CA GLY A 728 14.05 26.25 5.39
C GLY A 728 13.04 25.26 5.99
N LEU A 729 11.95 25.75 6.60
CA LEU A 729 10.93 24.87 7.20
C LEU A 729 9.93 24.33 6.16
N HIS A 730 9.75 25.05 5.07
CA HIS A 730 8.90 24.74 3.93
C HIS A 730 9.62 25.09 2.63
N CYS A 731 9.28 24.40 1.53
CA CYS A 731 9.87 24.59 0.20
C CYS A 731 9.87 26.05 -0.31
N ASP A 732 8.84 26.84 0.04
CA ASP A 732 8.72 28.26 -0.34
C ASP A 732 9.45 29.23 0.61
N SER A 733 9.99 28.72 1.72
CA SER A 733 10.58 29.51 2.82
C SER A 733 12.10 29.46 2.80
N ASN A 734 12.73 30.29 1.99
CA ASN A 734 14.18 30.50 2.04
C ASN A 734 14.60 31.36 3.26
N THR A 735 14.25 30.92 4.46
CA THR A 735 14.47 31.64 5.73
C THR A 735 15.96 31.85 6.04
N TYR A 736 16.81 30.95 5.55
CA TYR A 736 18.25 31.02 5.75
C TYR A 736 18.97 31.87 4.70
N GLY A 737 18.40 32.06 3.51
CA GLY A 737 18.98 32.89 2.44
C GLY A 737 20.02 32.15 1.60
N ASP A 738 19.83 30.84 1.41
CA ASP A 738 20.66 30.00 0.55
C ASP A 738 20.23 30.14 -0.92
N SER A 739 21.07 29.72 -1.87
CA SER A 739 20.74 29.79 -3.29
C SER A 739 21.45 28.73 -4.10
N LEU A 740 20.72 28.10 -5.03
CA LEU A 740 21.27 27.36 -6.15
C LEU A 740 20.90 28.07 -7.45
N GLU A 741 21.88 28.29 -8.33
CA GLU A 741 21.69 28.86 -9.66
C GLU A 741 22.29 27.94 -10.73
N ILE A 742 21.48 27.55 -11.71
CA ILE A 742 21.88 26.75 -12.87
C ILE A 742 21.68 27.62 -14.11
N SER A 743 22.68 27.77 -14.97
CA SER A 743 22.56 28.59 -16.19
C SER A 743 23.31 28.00 -17.38
N ASP A 744 22.67 28.07 -18.55
CA ASP A 744 23.23 27.65 -19.84
C ASP A 744 23.83 28.83 -20.64
N GLY A 745 23.97 30.00 -20.00
CA GLY A 745 24.39 31.27 -20.60
C GLY A 745 23.26 32.08 -21.27
N THR A 746 22.08 31.49 -21.48
CA THR A 746 20.89 32.17 -22.05
C THR A 746 19.70 32.22 -21.09
N THR A 747 19.50 31.18 -20.28
CA THR A 747 18.51 31.11 -19.20
C THR A 747 19.19 30.84 -17.87
N THR A 748 18.52 31.20 -16.77
CA THR A 748 19.01 30.95 -15.40
C THR A 748 17.86 30.43 -14.55
N TYR A 749 18.03 29.23 -14.01
CA TYR A 749 17.10 28.53 -13.13
C TYR A 749 17.58 28.71 -11.70
N LYS A 750 16.67 29.05 -10.78
CA LYS A 750 16.97 29.26 -9.36
C LYS A 750 16.10 28.35 -8.48
N PRO A 751 16.34 27.02 -8.48
CA PRO A 751 15.58 26.08 -7.66
C PRO A 751 15.72 26.39 -6.16
N GLN A 752 14.61 26.32 -5.43
CA GLN A 752 14.58 26.41 -3.96
C GLN A 752 14.25 25.06 -3.31
N CYS A 753 13.27 24.36 -3.87
CA CYS A 753 12.87 23.01 -3.47
C CYS A 753 12.43 22.29 -4.75
N ILE A 754 13.28 21.41 -5.30
CA ILE A 754 12.98 20.64 -6.51
C ILE A 754 13.51 19.21 -6.31
N GLN A 755 12.58 18.25 -6.42
CA GLN A 755 12.86 16.94 -7.00
C GLN A 755 12.36 17.03 -8.45
N GLY A 756 13.25 16.83 -9.42
CA GLY A 756 12.93 17.13 -10.81
C GLY A 756 14.13 17.14 -11.76
N THR A 757 13.89 16.77 -13.01
CA THR A 757 14.90 16.68 -14.06
C THR A 757 14.87 17.88 -15.02
N LEU A 758 16.05 18.36 -15.43
CA LEU A 758 16.24 19.40 -16.46
C LEU A 758 17.09 18.86 -17.62
N ALA A 759 16.80 19.29 -18.86
CA ALA A 759 17.54 18.88 -20.06
C ALA A 759 18.08 20.10 -20.83
N PHE A 760 19.33 19.99 -21.29
CA PHE A 760 20.03 21.06 -22.01
C PHE A 760 20.74 20.50 -23.25
N TYR A 761 20.49 21.08 -24.42
CA TYR A 761 21.02 20.58 -25.70
C TYR A 761 22.16 21.46 -26.25
N ASN A 762 23.33 20.87 -26.51
CA ASN A 762 24.53 21.57 -26.98
C ASN A 762 24.88 22.83 -26.15
N LYS A 763 24.77 22.74 -24.81
CA LYS A 763 25.08 23.82 -23.87
C LYS A 763 26.20 23.43 -22.91
N ASN A 764 26.94 24.43 -22.46
CA ASN A 764 27.76 24.33 -21.25
C ASN A 764 26.98 24.96 -20.09
N LEU A 765 26.95 24.29 -18.94
CA LEU A 765 26.18 24.70 -17.78
C LEU A 765 27.10 25.23 -16.68
N SER A 766 26.76 26.39 -16.12
CA SER A 766 27.32 26.89 -14.86
C SER A 766 26.36 26.57 -13.73
N ILE A 767 26.84 25.94 -12.67
CA ILE A 767 26.06 25.53 -11.50
C ILE A 767 26.73 26.14 -10.26
N ASN A 768 26.04 27.10 -9.64
CA ASN A 768 26.56 27.86 -8.51
C ASN A 768 25.66 27.64 -7.29
N PHE A 769 26.19 27.00 -6.26
CA PHE A 769 25.52 26.80 -4.98
C PHE A 769 26.16 27.68 -3.91
N LYS A 770 25.34 28.33 -3.09
CA LYS A 770 25.78 29.15 -1.96
C LYS A 770 24.86 28.98 -0.75
N SER A 771 25.42 28.67 0.42
CA SER A 771 24.70 28.69 1.69
C SER A 771 25.13 29.87 2.56
N SER A 772 24.21 30.44 3.32
CA SER A 772 24.48 31.58 4.21
C SER A 772 25.21 31.15 5.49
N ASP A 773 25.86 32.10 6.15
CA ASP A 773 26.59 31.87 7.42
C ASP A 773 25.69 31.58 8.65
N LYS A 774 24.36 31.56 8.47
CA LYS A 774 23.43 31.20 9.55
C LYS A 774 23.51 29.70 9.83
N LEU A 775 23.78 29.33 11.08
CA LEU A 775 23.60 27.96 11.57
C LEU A 775 22.11 27.63 11.73
N ILE A 776 21.73 26.37 11.53
CA ILE A 776 20.37 25.92 11.84
C ILE A 776 20.18 25.78 13.35
N THR A 777 18.94 26.03 13.79
CA THR A 777 18.47 25.81 15.18
C THR A 777 17.33 24.80 15.28
N ASN A 778 16.82 24.33 14.14
CA ASN A 778 15.76 23.34 14.03
C ASN A 778 16.16 22.32 12.93
N GLY A 779 16.00 21.04 13.21
CA GLY A 779 16.44 19.92 12.38
C GLY A 779 15.60 19.68 11.13
N LEU A 780 14.34 20.09 11.10
CA LEU A 780 13.52 20.12 9.87
C LEU A 780 14.04 21.17 8.87
N ALA A 781 14.77 22.19 9.34
CA ALA A 781 15.40 23.18 8.47
C ALA A 781 16.73 22.71 7.84
N ASN A 782 17.08 21.43 7.95
CA ASN A 782 18.24 20.86 7.26
C ASN A 782 18.07 20.92 5.73
N GLY A 783 19.12 21.33 5.04
CA GLY A 783 19.15 21.44 3.59
C GLY A 783 19.93 20.29 2.97
N MET A 784 19.40 19.75 1.87
CA MET A 784 20.02 18.72 1.04
C MET A 784 20.20 19.28 -0.38
N ALA A 785 21.31 18.98 -1.02
CA ALA A 785 21.48 19.26 -2.45
C ALA A 785 22.35 18.19 -3.09
N ASP A 786 21.75 17.40 -3.97
CA ASP A 786 22.44 16.53 -4.92
C ASP A 786 22.00 16.93 -6.33
N ILE A 787 22.97 17.13 -7.20
CA ILE A 787 22.76 17.50 -8.60
C ILE A 787 23.50 16.45 -9.40
N TRP A 788 22.76 15.49 -9.93
CA TRP A 788 23.31 14.40 -10.72
C TRP A 788 23.27 14.79 -12.20
N ALA A 789 24.43 14.90 -12.83
CA ALA A 789 24.56 15.23 -14.24
C ALA A 789 24.92 13.99 -15.06
N THR A 790 24.09 13.65 -16.04
CA THR A 790 24.35 12.64 -17.07
C THR A 790 24.32 13.26 -18.46
N TYR A 791 24.70 12.49 -19.48
CA TYR A 791 24.50 12.89 -20.86
C TYR A 791 23.94 11.73 -21.71
N ASP A 792 23.17 12.06 -22.74
CA ASP A 792 22.76 11.13 -23.79
C ASP A 792 23.12 11.72 -25.17
N ASP A 793 23.51 10.86 -26.10
CA ASP A 793 23.84 11.24 -27.48
C ASP A 793 22.59 11.26 -28.39
N LEU A 794 22.38 12.36 -29.14
CA LEU A 794 21.26 12.47 -30.08
C LEU A 794 21.39 11.56 -31.30
N VAL A 795 22.57 11.06 -31.67
CA VAL A 795 22.69 10.09 -32.78
C VAL A 795 21.94 8.81 -32.42
N SER A 796 22.04 8.34 -31.18
CA SER A 796 21.25 7.20 -30.68
C SER A 796 19.72 7.45 -30.82
N LEU A 797 19.23 8.61 -30.38
CA LEU A 797 17.83 9.02 -30.48
C LEU A 797 17.32 9.03 -31.93
N ARG A 798 18.13 9.55 -32.87
CA ARG A 798 17.75 9.58 -34.30
C ARG A 798 17.51 8.19 -34.88
N THR A 799 18.20 7.15 -34.40
CA THR A 799 17.99 5.77 -34.89
C THR A 799 16.69 5.12 -34.39
N LYS A 800 16.13 5.61 -33.27
CA LYS A 800 14.90 5.12 -32.64
C LYS A 800 13.70 6.06 -32.85
N ASN A 801 13.84 7.08 -33.71
CA ASN A 801 12.81 8.10 -33.90
C ASN A 801 11.83 7.75 -35.03
N THR A 802 10.53 7.86 -34.74
CA THR A 802 9.47 7.78 -35.77
C THR A 802 8.98 9.18 -36.15
N VAL A 803 9.07 9.56 -37.43
CA VAL A 803 8.53 10.85 -37.89
C VAL A 803 7.09 10.69 -38.40
N ARG A 804 6.17 11.52 -37.90
CA ARG A 804 4.77 11.60 -38.33
C ARG A 804 4.45 12.98 -38.89
N PHE A 805 4.04 13.02 -40.16
CA PHE A 805 3.60 14.24 -40.82
C PHE A 805 2.12 14.51 -40.55
N ILE A 806 1.81 15.74 -40.14
CA ILE A 806 0.46 16.27 -39.99
C ILE A 806 0.14 17.06 -41.26
N ASN A 807 -0.93 16.69 -41.98
CA ASN A 807 -1.14 17.13 -43.36
C ASN A 807 -2.41 17.96 -43.54
N ASP A 808 -3.48 17.66 -42.81
CA ASP A 808 -4.73 18.43 -42.81
C ASP A 808 -4.70 19.47 -41.66
N PRO A 809 -5.11 20.73 -41.86
CA PRO A 809 -5.24 21.66 -40.74
C PRO A 809 -6.32 21.25 -39.72
N ALA A 810 -7.24 20.34 -40.06
CA ALA A 810 -8.18 19.71 -39.13
C ALA A 810 -7.63 18.46 -38.43
N ASP A 811 -6.43 17.98 -38.78
CA ASP A 811 -5.79 16.85 -38.10
C ASP A 811 -5.55 17.16 -36.62
N PHE A 812 -5.82 16.15 -35.80
CA PHE A 812 -5.50 16.12 -34.39
C PHE A 812 -5.03 14.72 -34.01
N VAL A 813 -3.97 14.64 -33.20
CA VAL A 813 -3.38 13.35 -32.82
C VAL A 813 -3.48 13.19 -31.31
N VAL A 814 -4.28 12.22 -30.87
CA VAL A 814 -4.20 11.71 -29.51
C VAL A 814 -3.04 10.71 -29.48
N PHE A 815 -2.02 11.01 -28.70
CA PHE A 815 -0.83 10.20 -28.54
C PHE A 815 -0.73 9.67 -27.11
N THR A 816 -0.56 8.36 -26.95
CA THR A 816 -0.23 7.75 -25.65
C THR A 816 1.23 7.32 -25.65
N THR A 817 1.90 7.54 -24.52
CA THR A 817 3.33 7.25 -24.36
C THR A 817 3.67 5.76 -24.37
N ASP A 818 2.68 4.86 -24.26
CA ASP A 818 2.84 3.40 -24.47
C ASP A 818 3.35 3.05 -25.88
N ALA A 819 3.20 3.95 -26.85
CA ALA A 819 3.75 3.79 -28.18
C ALA A 819 5.29 3.90 -28.23
N LEU A 820 5.94 4.29 -27.12
CA LEU A 820 7.39 4.35 -26.95
C LEU A 820 7.85 3.15 -26.12
N GLU A 821 8.31 2.09 -26.80
CA GLU A 821 8.53 0.80 -26.15
C GLU A 821 9.75 0.79 -25.21
N HIS A 822 10.85 1.50 -25.54
CA HIS A 822 12.15 1.45 -24.85
C HIS A 822 12.72 2.82 -24.49
N ARG A 823 13.72 2.87 -23.59
CA ARG A 823 14.50 4.08 -23.32
C ARG A 823 15.07 4.67 -24.62
N LEU A 824 14.95 5.99 -24.77
CA LEU A 824 15.30 6.79 -25.95
C LEU A 824 14.52 6.43 -27.22
N SER A 825 13.39 5.73 -27.14
CA SER A 825 12.41 5.71 -28.23
C SER A 825 11.71 7.07 -28.32
N SER A 826 11.51 7.58 -29.54
CA SER A 826 10.90 8.90 -29.74
C SER A 826 9.97 8.96 -30.95
N VAL A 827 9.10 9.98 -30.95
CA VAL A 827 8.27 10.35 -32.08
C VAL A 827 8.39 11.85 -32.35
N THR A 828 8.71 12.23 -33.60
CA THR A 828 8.64 13.62 -34.07
C THR A 828 7.34 13.83 -34.84
N PHE A 829 6.49 14.70 -34.35
CA PHE A 829 5.35 15.23 -35.10
C PHE A 829 5.78 16.50 -35.81
N THR A 830 5.55 16.59 -37.12
CA THR A 830 5.94 17.76 -37.94
C THR A 830 4.80 18.18 -38.85
N LEU A 831 4.62 19.49 -39.01
CA LEU A 831 3.70 20.04 -40.01
C LEU A 831 4.20 19.74 -41.43
N SER A 832 3.28 19.43 -42.34
CA SER A 832 3.59 19.36 -43.76
C SER A 832 4.00 20.73 -44.31
N LYS A 833 4.66 20.73 -45.47
CA LYS A 833 5.06 21.97 -46.16
C LYS A 833 3.87 22.88 -46.50
N GLU A 834 2.68 22.31 -46.67
CA GLU A 834 1.44 23.06 -46.96
C GLU A 834 0.88 23.76 -45.70
N LEU A 835 1.23 23.25 -44.52
CA LEU A 835 0.89 23.82 -43.21
C LEU A 835 2.00 24.69 -42.61
N SER A 836 3.04 25.04 -43.36
CA SER A 836 4.20 25.80 -42.85
C SER A 836 3.89 27.23 -42.37
N SER A 837 2.66 27.73 -42.58
CA SER A 837 2.16 29.00 -42.04
C SER A 837 1.26 28.83 -40.81
N LYS A 838 1.11 27.62 -40.29
CA LYS A 838 0.32 27.26 -39.10
C LYS A 838 1.25 26.95 -37.93
N LYS A 839 0.72 26.82 -36.72
CA LYS A 839 1.49 26.43 -35.53
C LYS A 839 1.09 25.02 -35.08
N LEU A 840 2.03 24.25 -34.55
CA LEU A 840 1.74 22.96 -33.93
C LEU A 840 1.65 23.15 -32.41
N GLN A 841 0.58 22.63 -31.80
CA GLN A 841 0.33 22.71 -30.36
C GLN A 841 0.28 21.31 -29.76
N LEU A 842 0.90 21.14 -28.58
CA LEU A 842 0.82 19.93 -27.76
C LEU A 842 0.17 20.27 -26.41
N TYR A 843 -0.96 19.63 -26.11
CA TYR A 843 -1.63 19.68 -24.83
C TYR A 843 -1.30 18.42 -24.03
N LEU A 844 -0.75 18.58 -22.82
CA LEU A 844 -0.61 17.50 -21.84
C LEU A 844 -1.94 17.31 -21.10
N ILE A 845 -2.38 16.05 -20.94
CA ILE A 845 -3.67 15.73 -20.33
C ILE A 845 -3.43 14.97 -19.03
N SER A 846 -3.66 15.64 -17.91
CA SER A 846 -3.52 15.07 -16.57
C SER A 846 -4.56 13.99 -16.29
N THR A 847 -4.16 12.92 -15.60
CA THR A 847 -5.03 11.84 -15.13
C THR A 847 -4.99 11.73 -13.61
N GLU A 848 -6.06 11.23 -12.98
CA GLU A 848 -6.17 11.11 -11.50
C GLU A 848 -5.02 10.36 -10.83
N TYR A 849 -4.39 9.43 -11.56
CA TYR A 849 -3.32 8.56 -11.06
C TYR A 849 -1.96 8.85 -11.71
N SER A 850 -1.84 9.95 -12.46
CA SER A 850 -0.52 10.45 -12.87
C SER A 850 0.22 11.04 -11.68
N GLN A 851 0.80 10.17 -10.84
CA GLN A 851 2.04 10.53 -10.17
C GLN A 851 3.01 10.93 -11.29
N LEU A 852 3.34 12.21 -11.30
CA LEU A 852 3.88 12.92 -12.45
C LEU A 852 5.20 12.28 -12.89
N SER A 853 5.19 11.50 -13.97
CA SER A 853 6.41 10.88 -14.47
C SER A 853 7.33 11.95 -15.07
N GLU A 854 8.57 11.97 -14.58
CA GLU A 854 9.67 12.71 -15.17
C GLU A 854 10.19 12.04 -16.46
N ASP A 855 9.64 10.87 -16.80
CA ASP A 855 10.16 10.00 -17.84
C ASP A 855 10.01 10.55 -19.28
N VAL A 856 9.22 11.60 -19.51
CA VAL A 856 8.89 12.07 -20.86
C VAL A 856 9.44 13.47 -21.12
N LEU A 857 10.40 13.53 -22.04
CA LEU A 857 11.01 14.77 -22.49
C LEU A 857 10.33 15.24 -23.79
N ILE A 858 9.93 16.51 -23.81
CA ILE A 858 9.27 17.15 -24.94
C ILE A 858 10.20 18.22 -25.50
N MET A 859 10.44 18.17 -26.81
CA MET A 859 11.28 19.12 -27.54
C MET A 859 10.44 19.90 -28.54
N ASP A 860 10.59 21.23 -28.55
CA ASP A 860 10.20 22.04 -29.71
C ASP A 860 11.31 21.95 -30.75
N GLY A 861 11.04 21.23 -31.84
CA GLY A 861 12.03 20.87 -32.85
C GLY A 861 11.95 19.40 -33.28
N ASP A 862 12.70 19.12 -34.34
CA ASP A 862 13.15 17.76 -34.65
C ASP A 862 14.51 17.48 -33.95
N LEU A 863 15.00 16.24 -34.02
CA LEU A 863 16.28 15.83 -33.44
C LEU A 863 17.53 16.41 -34.14
N THR A 864 17.37 17.35 -35.09
CA THR A 864 18.46 18.11 -35.73
C THR A 864 18.44 19.58 -35.32
N HIS A 865 17.26 20.14 -35.04
CA HIS A 865 17.04 21.54 -34.70
C HIS A 865 16.09 21.69 -33.50
N VAL A 866 16.58 21.33 -32.30
CA VAL A 866 15.89 21.54 -31.03
C VAL A 866 16.03 23.00 -30.59
N ALA A 867 14.91 23.72 -30.52
CA ALA A 867 14.84 25.11 -30.05
C ALA A 867 14.69 25.20 -28.53
N SER A 868 13.95 24.27 -27.92
CA SER A 868 13.83 24.13 -26.46
C SER A 868 13.45 22.69 -26.09
N ALA A 869 13.74 22.29 -24.85
CA ALA A 869 13.44 20.98 -24.30
C ALA A 869 12.90 21.14 -22.86
N ILE A 870 11.86 20.38 -22.52
CA ILE A 870 11.18 20.45 -21.22
C ILE A 870 10.54 19.09 -20.87
N PHE A 871 10.64 18.68 -19.61
CA PHE A 871 10.00 17.47 -19.10
C PHE A 871 8.52 17.69 -18.80
N SER A 872 7.70 16.65 -19.01
CA SER A 872 6.25 16.63 -18.79
C SER A 872 5.83 17.18 -17.41
N TYR A 873 6.60 16.88 -16.36
CA TYR A 873 6.38 17.35 -15.00
C TYR A 873 6.27 18.89 -14.91
N GLY A 874 7.17 19.62 -15.58
CA GLY A 874 7.30 21.09 -15.47
C GLY A 874 6.17 21.89 -16.13
N LEU A 875 5.18 21.22 -16.71
CA LEU A 875 4.09 21.81 -17.51
C LEU A 875 2.70 21.61 -16.91
N LEU A 876 2.56 20.72 -15.93
CA LEU A 876 1.28 20.32 -15.34
C LEU A 876 1.00 21.10 -14.04
N ASN A 877 0.30 22.23 -14.20
CA ASN A 877 -0.36 22.89 -13.06
C ASN A 877 -1.79 22.38 -12.89
N ASN A 878 -2.29 22.43 -11.66
CA ASN A 878 -3.60 21.89 -11.23
C ASN A 878 -4.77 22.78 -11.71
N VAL A 879 -4.94 22.91 -13.04
CA VAL A 879 -5.83 23.87 -13.72
C VAL A 879 -6.71 23.14 -14.72
N THR A 880 -8.02 23.41 -14.70
CA THR A 880 -9.02 22.75 -15.55
C THR A 880 -8.92 23.11 -17.05
N ILE A 881 -8.26 24.24 -17.37
CA ILE A 881 -7.90 24.66 -18.73
C ILE A 881 -6.47 24.20 -19.01
N ALA A 882 -6.30 23.30 -19.98
CA ALA A 882 -4.98 22.79 -20.37
C ALA A 882 -4.27 23.82 -21.27
N ARG A 883 -3.08 24.29 -20.86
CA ARG A 883 -2.26 25.18 -21.69
C ARG A 883 -1.37 24.37 -22.64
N PRO A 884 -1.29 24.72 -23.93
CA PRO A 884 -0.43 24.01 -24.86
C PRO A 884 1.02 24.51 -24.84
N ILE A 885 1.94 23.60 -25.12
CA ILE A 885 3.23 23.97 -25.72
C ILE A 885 2.94 24.33 -27.18
N THR A 886 3.26 25.54 -27.60
CA THR A 886 3.17 25.95 -29.02
C THR A 886 4.57 25.93 -29.63
N SER A 887 4.76 25.09 -30.65
CA SER A 887 6.03 24.94 -31.35
C SER A 887 6.40 26.19 -32.13
N THR A 888 7.63 26.65 -31.96
CA THR A 888 8.26 27.71 -32.77
C THR A 888 8.89 27.18 -34.05
N THR A 889 9.19 25.88 -34.10
CA THR A 889 9.83 25.20 -35.24
C THR A 889 8.84 24.58 -36.23
N GLY A 890 7.57 24.43 -35.84
CA GLY A 890 6.57 23.63 -36.57
C GLY A 890 6.70 22.11 -36.34
N SER A 891 7.57 21.68 -35.42
CA SER A 891 7.80 20.29 -35.05
C SER A 891 7.83 20.11 -33.53
N ILE A 892 7.31 18.99 -33.05
CA ILE A 892 7.39 18.59 -31.64
C ILE A 892 7.89 17.16 -31.56
N THR A 893 8.99 16.93 -30.86
CA THR A 893 9.51 15.58 -30.60
C THR A 893 9.22 15.18 -29.16
N VAL A 894 8.61 14.01 -28.98
CA VAL A 894 8.35 13.39 -27.67
C VAL A 894 9.29 12.21 -27.51
N VAL A 895 10.07 12.21 -26.43
CA VAL A 895 11.14 11.24 -26.14
C VAL A 895 10.85 10.56 -24.81
N LEU A 896 10.94 9.22 -24.77
CA LEU A 896 10.96 8.48 -23.51
C LEU A 896 12.40 8.41 -22.98
N THR A 897 12.62 8.90 -21.76
CA THR A 897 13.96 9.03 -21.14
C THR A 897 14.27 7.97 -20.09
N TYR A 898 13.26 7.29 -19.56
CA TYR A 898 13.37 6.25 -18.54
C TYR A 898 12.60 4.97 -18.92
N GLU A 899 12.98 3.81 -18.38
CA GLU A 899 12.39 2.51 -18.67
C GLU A 899 12.04 1.76 -17.37
N TYR A 900 10.75 1.80 -17.00
CA TYR A 900 10.19 1.10 -15.84
C TYR A 900 9.41 -0.16 -16.26
N THR A 901 9.38 -1.15 -15.36
CA THR A 901 8.56 -2.38 -15.48
C THR A 901 7.06 -2.12 -15.34
N PHE A 902 6.66 -1.06 -14.64
CA PHE A 902 5.28 -0.59 -14.53
C PHE A 902 5.23 0.88 -14.99
N ARG A 903 4.36 1.19 -15.96
CA ARG A 903 4.21 2.55 -16.52
C ARG A 903 2.76 3.02 -16.46
N TYR A 904 2.56 4.27 -16.05
CA TYR A 904 1.31 5.00 -16.25
C TYR A 904 1.41 5.84 -17.52
N SER A 905 0.52 5.59 -18.47
CA SER A 905 0.53 6.20 -19.79
C SER A 905 0.15 7.69 -19.74
N SER A 906 1.10 8.60 -19.94
CA SER A 906 0.76 9.99 -20.22
C SER A 906 0.04 10.07 -21.57
N VAL A 907 -1.07 10.80 -21.63
CA VAL A 907 -1.83 11.04 -22.86
C VAL A 907 -1.67 12.50 -23.26
N MET A 908 -1.46 12.73 -24.55
CA MET A 908 -1.22 14.03 -25.14
C MET A 908 -2.15 14.26 -26.32
N LEU A 909 -2.61 15.49 -26.52
CA LEU A 909 -3.31 15.91 -27.73
C LEU A 909 -2.44 16.87 -28.53
N LEU A 910 -2.11 16.51 -29.77
CA LEU A 910 -1.58 17.44 -30.75
C LEU A 910 -2.70 18.06 -31.59
N LYS A 911 -2.63 19.37 -31.80
CA LYS A 911 -3.57 20.16 -32.60
C LYS A 911 -2.80 21.10 -33.53
N VAL A 912 -3.25 21.24 -34.78
CA VAL A 912 -2.81 22.34 -35.65
C VAL A 912 -3.59 23.60 -35.28
N TYR A 913 -2.89 24.64 -34.85
CA TYR A 913 -3.47 25.95 -34.58
C TYR A 913 -3.45 26.83 -35.83
N ASP A 914 -4.59 27.46 -36.11
CA ASP A 914 -4.84 28.22 -37.32
C ASP A 914 -5.58 29.54 -37.04
N ASP A 915 -4.91 30.69 -37.21
CA ASP A 915 -5.48 32.04 -37.00
C ASP A 915 -6.75 32.34 -37.84
N SER A 916 -7.07 31.51 -38.83
CA SER A 916 -8.29 31.60 -39.66
C SER A 916 -9.47 30.76 -39.15
N ARG A 917 -9.29 29.97 -38.08
CA ARG A 917 -10.32 29.09 -37.48
C ARG A 917 -10.34 29.15 -35.94
N ASP A 918 -9.18 29.27 -35.30
CA ASP A 918 -9.02 29.28 -33.84
C ASP A 918 -9.01 30.70 -33.27
N CYS A 919 -9.67 30.88 -32.11
CA CYS A 919 -9.81 32.19 -31.47
C CYS A 919 -8.78 32.51 -30.39
N SER A 920 -8.26 31.48 -29.71
CA SER A 920 -7.28 31.59 -28.62
C SER A 920 -6.23 30.51 -28.76
N ASP A 921 -4.96 30.87 -28.63
CA ASP A 921 -3.84 29.94 -28.64
C ASP A 921 -3.62 29.25 -27.28
N THR A 922 -4.30 29.67 -26.21
CA THR A 922 -4.22 29.03 -24.88
C THR A 922 -5.48 28.30 -24.45
N ASP A 923 -6.66 28.85 -24.76
CA ASP A 923 -7.93 28.48 -24.07
C ASP A 923 -8.89 27.67 -24.95
N SER A 924 -8.37 26.96 -25.95
CA SER A 924 -9.16 26.18 -26.91
C SER A 924 -9.45 24.73 -26.50
N VAL A 925 -8.83 24.23 -25.42
CA VAL A 925 -8.97 22.82 -24.97
C VAL A 925 -9.25 22.75 -23.47
N PHE A 926 -10.28 22.00 -23.10
CA PHE A 926 -10.70 21.76 -21.73
C PHE A 926 -10.58 20.28 -21.38
N ASN A 927 -9.98 19.97 -20.22
CA ASN A 927 -9.88 18.59 -19.71
C ASN A 927 -10.99 18.35 -18.68
N ALA A 928 -11.82 17.33 -18.89
CA ALA A 928 -12.85 16.98 -17.94
C ALA A 928 -12.23 16.52 -16.60
N PRO A 929 -12.70 17.05 -15.45
CA PRO A 929 -12.14 16.78 -14.12
C PRO A 929 -12.31 15.31 -13.66
N PRO A 930 -11.74 14.94 -12.50
CA PRO A 930 -11.92 13.63 -11.87
C PRO A 930 -13.36 13.13 -11.68
N ASP A 931 -13.52 11.83 -11.48
CA ASP A 931 -14.79 11.15 -11.19
C ASP A 931 -15.51 11.70 -9.94
N GLY A 932 -16.84 11.76 -10.00
CA GLY A 932 -17.71 11.91 -8.83
C GLY A 932 -18.44 13.25 -8.71
N ASP A 933 -17.83 14.35 -9.16
CA ASP A 933 -18.37 15.70 -9.02
C ASP A 933 -18.90 16.29 -10.35
N THR A 934 -19.89 17.19 -10.23
CA THR A 934 -20.40 17.99 -11.36
C THR A 934 -19.85 19.41 -11.27
N PHE A 935 -19.06 19.80 -12.26
CA PHE A 935 -18.38 21.09 -12.30
C PHE A 935 -19.12 22.07 -13.23
N GLN A 936 -19.38 23.26 -12.73
CA GLN A 936 -19.94 24.39 -13.47
C GLN A 936 -18.80 25.20 -14.07
N MET A 937 -18.84 25.41 -15.39
CA MET A 937 -17.80 26.07 -16.18
C MET A 937 -18.36 27.22 -17.00
N THR A 938 -17.54 28.24 -17.22
CA THR A 938 -17.85 29.40 -18.06
C THR A 938 -16.74 29.60 -19.09
N TYR A 939 -17.11 29.73 -20.36
CA TYR A 939 -16.21 30.05 -21.46
C TYR A 939 -16.73 31.26 -22.24
N THR A 940 -15.90 32.28 -22.45
CA THR A 940 -16.24 33.44 -23.28
C THR A 940 -15.45 33.39 -24.59
N ALA A 941 -16.16 33.24 -25.71
CA ALA A 941 -15.59 33.22 -27.05
C ALA A 941 -15.15 34.64 -27.47
N ARG A 942 -13.83 34.91 -27.44
CA ARG A 942 -13.24 36.19 -27.87
C ARG A 942 -12.29 35.96 -29.02
N SER A 943 -12.35 36.79 -30.05
CA SER A 943 -11.45 36.73 -31.22
C SER A 943 -10.82 38.09 -31.48
N GLN A 944 -9.50 38.12 -31.72
CA GLN A 944 -8.82 39.30 -32.26
C GLN A 944 -9.01 39.45 -33.79
N ASN A 945 -9.41 38.36 -34.46
CA ASN A 945 -9.68 38.32 -35.90
C ASN A 945 -11.17 38.57 -36.17
N SER A 946 -11.51 39.76 -36.67
CA SER A 946 -12.89 40.18 -36.98
C SER A 946 -13.57 39.41 -38.13
N LYS A 947 -12.86 38.49 -38.80
CA LYS A 947 -13.43 37.57 -39.78
C LYS A 947 -13.97 36.28 -39.16
N LEU A 948 -13.58 35.93 -37.94
CA LEU A 948 -14.12 34.78 -37.23
C LEU A 948 -15.53 35.07 -36.73
N LEU A 949 -16.44 34.11 -36.92
CA LEU A 949 -17.85 34.20 -36.51
C LEU A 949 -18.17 33.26 -35.34
N VAL A 950 -17.34 32.23 -35.13
CA VAL A 950 -17.43 31.23 -34.06
C VAL A 950 -16.02 30.89 -33.57
N CYS A 951 -15.93 30.44 -32.34
CA CYS A 951 -14.72 29.95 -31.68
C CYS A 951 -14.91 28.49 -31.29
N PRO A 952 -13.98 27.59 -31.64
CA PRO A 952 -14.03 26.19 -31.21
C PRO A 952 -13.50 26.03 -29.78
N LEU A 953 -14.32 25.42 -28.93
CA LEU A 953 -13.95 24.92 -27.60
C LEU A 953 -13.98 23.38 -27.64
N THR A 954 -12.81 22.75 -27.59
CA THR A 954 -12.70 21.28 -27.55
C THR A 954 -12.71 20.80 -26.10
N ILE A 955 -13.55 19.81 -25.81
CA ILE A 955 -13.70 19.17 -24.49
C ILE A 955 -13.23 17.72 -24.60
N LEU A 956 -12.33 17.32 -23.70
CA LEU A 956 -11.73 16.00 -23.64
C LEU A 956 -12.19 15.24 -22.39
N SER A 957 -12.49 13.96 -22.56
CA SER A 957 -12.82 13.02 -21.48
C SER A 957 -12.07 11.72 -21.69
N LEU A 958 -10.85 11.63 -21.17
CA LEU A 958 -10.05 10.42 -21.32
C LEU A 958 -10.48 9.31 -20.35
N PRO A 959 -10.39 8.02 -20.77
CA PRO A 959 -10.72 6.87 -19.94
C PRO A 959 -9.66 6.64 -18.85
N VAL A 960 -10.11 6.33 -17.62
CA VAL A 960 -9.25 6.02 -16.46
C VAL A 960 -9.66 4.65 -15.90
N PHE A 961 -9.07 3.56 -16.42
CA PHE A 961 -9.26 2.14 -16.02
C PHE A 961 -10.71 1.57 -16.00
N TYR A 962 -11.69 2.44 -16.10
CA TYR A 962 -13.12 2.20 -16.18
C TYR A 962 -13.62 2.96 -17.41
N SER A 963 -14.60 2.40 -18.12
CA SER A 963 -15.32 3.17 -19.13
C SER A 963 -16.06 4.31 -18.44
N ASN A 964 -15.55 5.53 -18.45
CA ASN A 964 -16.27 6.67 -17.87
C ASN A 964 -16.93 7.46 -18.99
N ALA A 965 -18.22 7.76 -18.85
CA ALA A 965 -18.90 8.68 -19.75
C ALA A 965 -18.81 10.09 -19.22
N LEU A 966 -18.50 11.01 -20.14
CA LEU A 966 -18.82 12.41 -19.97
C LEU A 966 -20.35 12.60 -19.94
N SER A 967 -20.79 13.65 -19.25
CA SER A 967 -22.08 14.29 -19.42
C SER A 967 -21.84 15.80 -19.51
N LEU A 968 -22.35 16.44 -20.56
CA LEU A 968 -22.24 17.88 -20.81
C LEU A 968 -23.64 18.51 -20.80
N GLY A 969 -23.97 19.27 -19.76
CA GLY A 969 -25.12 20.17 -19.77
C GLY A 969 -24.73 21.54 -20.32
N ILE A 970 -25.49 22.09 -21.26
CA ILE A 970 -25.42 23.53 -21.58
C ILE A 970 -26.45 24.20 -20.67
N ASP A 971 -25.97 24.96 -19.68
CA ASP A 971 -26.84 25.56 -18.66
C ASP A 971 -27.31 26.97 -19.05
N ASP A 972 -26.50 27.77 -19.74
CA ASP A 972 -26.87 29.13 -20.22
C ASP A 972 -25.99 29.63 -21.39
N ILE A 973 -26.54 30.51 -22.24
CA ILE A 973 -25.87 31.14 -23.40
C ILE A 973 -26.16 32.64 -23.37
N GLN A 974 -25.14 33.46 -23.14
CA GLN A 974 -25.26 34.92 -22.99
C GLN A 974 -24.54 35.68 -24.12
N GLY A 975 -25.12 36.79 -24.56
CA GLY A 975 -24.50 37.70 -25.54
C GLY A 975 -24.90 37.44 -27.00
N THR A 976 -25.68 36.40 -27.30
CA THR A 976 -26.15 36.12 -28.66
C THR A 976 -27.50 35.40 -28.66
N ASP A 977 -28.29 35.63 -29.71
CA ASP A 977 -29.51 34.85 -30.03
C ASP A 977 -29.19 33.61 -30.90
N LYS A 978 -27.92 33.42 -31.30
CA LYS A 978 -27.48 32.31 -32.14
C LYS A 978 -27.25 31.04 -31.32
N SER A 979 -27.78 29.92 -31.79
CA SER A 979 -27.49 28.61 -31.23
C SER A 979 -26.00 28.25 -31.29
N VAL A 980 -25.49 27.58 -30.26
CA VAL A 980 -24.17 26.92 -30.31
C VAL A 980 -24.29 25.59 -31.06
N LYS A 981 -23.20 25.14 -31.71
CA LYS A 981 -23.19 23.85 -32.42
C LYS A 981 -22.26 22.87 -31.71
N VAL A 982 -22.76 21.67 -31.41
CA VAL A 982 -21.94 20.58 -30.85
C VAL A 982 -21.50 19.67 -31.99
N LEU A 983 -20.19 19.49 -32.15
CA LEU A 983 -19.60 18.69 -33.22
C LEU A 983 -18.99 17.37 -32.71
N PRO A 984 -18.99 16.32 -33.55
CA PRO A 984 -18.13 15.15 -33.36
C PRO A 984 -16.64 15.51 -33.41
N GLY A 985 -15.88 15.20 -32.35
CA GLY A 985 -14.43 15.41 -32.35
C GLY A 985 -14.05 16.88 -32.54
N THR A 986 -13.13 17.17 -33.47
CA THR A 986 -12.64 18.53 -33.78
C THR A 986 -12.79 18.91 -35.26
N ASP A 987 -13.46 18.09 -36.09
CA ASP A 987 -13.69 18.45 -37.50
C ASP A 987 -14.79 19.52 -37.59
N HIS A 988 -14.37 20.76 -37.84
CA HIS A 988 -15.26 21.91 -37.99
C HIS A 988 -16.18 21.85 -39.22
N ASN A 989 -15.92 20.96 -40.18
CA ASN A 989 -16.77 20.72 -41.34
C ASN A 989 -17.77 19.57 -41.11
N ALA A 990 -17.67 18.84 -40.00
CA ALA A 990 -18.58 17.76 -39.68
C ALA A 990 -20.00 18.28 -39.43
N THR A 991 -20.99 17.45 -39.77
CA THR A 991 -22.40 17.74 -39.45
C THR A 991 -22.57 17.83 -37.93
N ALA A 992 -23.03 18.97 -37.44
CA ALA A 992 -23.29 19.18 -36.02
C ALA A 992 -24.30 18.14 -35.50
N PHE A 993 -24.00 17.56 -34.34
CA PHE A 993 -24.91 16.65 -33.66
C PHE A 993 -26.22 17.35 -33.28
N TYR A 994 -26.10 18.57 -32.73
CA TYR A 994 -27.20 19.43 -32.33
C TYR A 994 -26.82 20.91 -32.54
N GLU A 995 -27.82 21.73 -32.87
CA GLU A 995 -27.75 23.19 -32.78
C GLU A 995 -28.64 23.61 -31.61
N VAL A 996 -28.03 24.17 -30.56
CA VAL A 996 -28.64 24.32 -29.24
C VAL A 996 -28.96 25.78 -28.96
N SER A 997 -30.25 26.11 -28.89
CA SER A 997 -30.74 27.36 -28.28
C SER A 997 -31.05 27.14 -26.79
N LEU A 998 -31.16 28.21 -26.00
CA LEU A 998 -31.27 28.12 -24.52
C LEU A 998 -32.28 27.08 -24.01
N TRP A 999 -31.96 26.47 -22.86
CA TRP A 999 -32.76 25.54 -22.03
C TRP A 999 -32.73 24.03 -22.37
N ASP A 1000 -31.84 23.55 -23.25
CA ASP A 1000 -31.70 22.12 -23.55
C ASP A 1000 -30.54 21.43 -22.78
N ARG A 1001 -30.88 20.52 -21.85
CA ARG A 1001 -29.92 19.58 -21.24
C ARG A 1001 -29.71 18.35 -22.12
N ILE A 1002 -28.64 18.39 -22.90
CA ILE A 1002 -28.16 17.27 -23.72
C ILE A 1002 -27.33 16.31 -22.84
N SER A 1003 -27.19 15.05 -23.25
CA SER A 1003 -26.25 14.09 -22.64
C SER A 1003 -25.27 13.57 -23.70
N LEU A 1004 -23.98 13.87 -23.55
CA LEU A 1004 -22.94 13.58 -24.55
C LEU A 1004 -22.00 12.47 -24.07
N HIS A 1005 -22.19 11.23 -24.52
CA HIS A 1005 -21.33 10.11 -24.15
C HIS A 1005 -20.25 9.88 -25.20
N GLY A 1006 -19.01 10.19 -24.85
CA GLY A 1006 -17.85 10.06 -25.72
C GLY A 1006 -16.62 10.73 -25.14
N ASP A 1007 -15.48 10.53 -25.80
CA ASP A 1007 -14.16 10.87 -25.26
C ASP A 1007 -13.66 12.25 -25.77
N ILE A 1008 -14.26 12.80 -26.84
CA ILE A 1008 -13.94 14.13 -27.41
C ILE A 1008 -15.14 14.80 -28.10
N PHE A 1009 -15.34 16.10 -27.82
CA PHE A 1009 -16.36 16.95 -28.42
C PHE A 1009 -15.80 18.35 -28.73
N THR A 1010 -16.36 19.05 -29.72
CA THR A 1010 -16.07 20.48 -29.93
C THR A 1010 -17.35 21.29 -29.98
N ILE A 1011 -17.43 22.36 -29.21
CA ILE A 1011 -18.53 23.33 -29.23
C ILE A 1011 -18.09 24.53 -30.07
N LEU A 1012 -18.83 24.83 -31.13
CA LEU A 1012 -18.70 26.10 -31.85
C LEU A 1012 -19.54 27.16 -31.14
N VAL A 1013 -18.86 28.07 -30.45
CA VAL A 1013 -19.45 29.17 -29.68
C VAL A 1013 -19.34 30.47 -30.49
N PRO A 1014 -20.43 31.20 -30.78
CA PRO A 1014 -20.33 32.46 -31.53
C PRO A 1014 -19.42 33.50 -30.85
N VAL A 1015 -18.70 34.31 -31.62
CA VAL A 1015 -17.81 35.35 -31.05
C VAL A 1015 -18.62 36.36 -30.22
N GLU A 1016 -18.03 36.87 -29.14
CA GLU A 1016 -18.64 37.70 -28.07
C GLU A 1016 -19.75 37.00 -27.27
N THR A 1017 -19.83 35.67 -27.32
CA THR A 1017 -20.78 34.86 -26.52
C THR A 1017 -20.10 34.26 -25.29
N THR A 1018 -20.80 34.27 -24.16
CA THR A 1018 -20.42 33.51 -22.97
C THR A 1018 -21.31 32.26 -22.85
N LEU A 1019 -20.68 31.10 -22.85
CA LEU A 1019 -21.29 29.79 -22.65
C LEU A 1019 -21.07 29.34 -21.20
N ASN A 1020 -22.16 29.06 -20.49
CA ASN A 1020 -22.11 28.37 -19.19
C ASN A 1020 -22.53 26.91 -19.38
N PHE A 1021 -21.73 25.97 -18.88
CA PHE A 1021 -21.92 24.54 -19.09
C PHE A 1021 -21.49 23.73 -17.87
N SER A 1022 -22.21 22.65 -17.59
CA SER A 1022 -21.86 21.65 -16.60
C SER A 1022 -21.15 20.47 -17.25
N ILE A 1023 -20.10 19.98 -16.60
CA ILE A 1023 -19.45 18.70 -16.91
C ILE A 1023 -19.48 17.79 -15.68
N SER A 1024 -19.85 16.53 -15.88
CA SER A 1024 -19.58 15.46 -14.92
C SER A 1024 -19.04 14.22 -15.63
N LYS A 1025 -18.22 13.43 -14.92
CA LYS A 1025 -17.88 12.05 -15.32
C LYS A 1025 -18.70 11.07 -14.51
N THR A 1026 -19.32 10.13 -15.20
CA THR A 1026 -20.08 9.03 -14.60
C THR A 1026 -19.41 7.71 -14.96
N ARG A 1027 -19.13 6.88 -13.94
CA ARG A 1027 -18.61 5.52 -14.15
C ARG A 1027 -19.63 4.68 -14.91
N ILE A 1028 -19.28 4.29 -16.13
CA ILE A 1028 -20.02 3.33 -16.94
C ILE A 1028 -19.34 1.97 -16.73
N SER A 1029 -20.09 0.98 -16.25
CA SER A 1029 -19.70 -0.43 -16.42
C SER A 1029 -20.18 -0.92 -17.79
N ASP A 1030 -19.85 -2.16 -18.18
CA ASP A 1030 -20.31 -2.79 -19.43
C ASP A 1030 -21.85 -2.85 -19.61
N ASN A 1031 -22.61 -2.38 -18.62
CA ASN A 1031 -24.07 -2.42 -18.54
C ASN A 1031 -24.68 -1.10 -18.00
N ALA A 1032 -24.07 0.05 -18.30
CA ALA A 1032 -24.45 1.33 -17.71
C ALA A 1032 -25.89 1.76 -18.00
N SER A 1033 -26.62 2.05 -16.93
CA SER A 1033 -27.94 2.66 -16.95
C SER A 1033 -27.88 4.16 -16.70
N ILE A 1034 -28.56 4.94 -17.54
CA ILE A 1034 -28.80 6.36 -17.32
C ILE A 1034 -30.28 6.59 -17.05
N ASP A 1035 -30.53 7.24 -15.92
CA ASP A 1035 -31.86 7.65 -15.51
C ASP A 1035 -32.27 8.92 -16.25
N TYR A 1036 -33.40 8.85 -16.94
CA TYR A 1036 -33.98 9.97 -17.65
C TYR A 1036 -34.63 10.98 -16.66
N TYR A 1037 -33.79 11.77 -15.96
CA TYR A 1037 -34.24 12.92 -15.16
C TYR A 1037 -34.47 14.18 -16.03
N GLY A 1038 -35.01 14.02 -17.24
CA GLY A 1038 -35.40 15.11 -18.15
C GLY A 1038 -34.51 15.36 -19.37
N HIS A 1039 -33.45 14.58 -19.58
CA HIS A 1039 -32.48 14.72 -20.67
C HIS A 1039 -33.02 14.25 -22.03
N ARG A 1040 -33.86 15.07 -22.69
CA ARG A 1040 -34.59 14.72 -23.95
C ARG A 1040 -33.73 14.21 -25.10
N MET A 1041 -32.43 14.49 -25.13
CA MET A 1041 -31.55 14.20 -26.25
C MET A 1041 -30.20 13.67 -25.75
N GLY A 1042 -29.61 12.73 -26.48
CA GLY A 1042 -28.28 12.24 -26.16
C GLY A 1042 -27.54 11.57 -27.30
N ILE A 1043 -26.25 11.33 -27.08
CA ILE A 1043 -25.34 10.71 -28.07
C ILE A 1043 -24.61 9.55 -27.41
N PHE A 1044 -24.63 8.40 -28.07
CA PHE A 1044 -23.78 7.26 -27.75
C PHE A 1044 -22.64 7.17 -28.77
N MET A 1045 -21.42 7.54 -28.36
CA MET A 1045 -20.21 7.48 -29.19
C MET A 1045 -19.30 6.33 -28.71
N MET A 1046 -18.57 5.74 -29.65
CA MET A 1046 -17.51 4.77 -29.34
C MET A 1046 -16.24 5.49 -28.86
N SER A 1047 -15.46 4.85 -27.99
CA SER A 1047 -14.26 5.44 -27.36
C SER A 1047 -13.28 6.03 -28.38
N ASN A 1048 -12.92 5.25 -29.39
CA ASN A 1048 -11.92 5.64 -30.39
C ASN A 1048 -12.50 6.37 -31.60
N TYR A 1049 -13.73 6.90 -31.53
CA TYR A 1049 -14.23 7.79 -32.57
C TYR A 1049 -13.60 9.19 -32.42
N PRO A 1050 -13.11 9.84 -33.49
CA PRO A 1050 -13.05 9.37 -34.89
C PRO A 1050 -11.71 8.69 -35.27
N ASN A 1051 -10.78 8.54 -34.32
CA ASN A 1051 -9.35 8.29 -34.55
C ASN A 1051 -8.88 6.84 -34.34
N GLY A 1052 -9.75 5.85 -34.57
CA GLY A 1052 -9.36 4.45 -34.50
C GLY A 1052 -8.30 4.04 -35.54
N ASP A 1053 -7.26 3.37 -35.05
CA ASP A 1053 -6.24 2.65 -35.84
C ASP A 1053 -6.51 1.14 -35.80
N SER A 1054 -6.82 0.55 -36.96
CA SER A 1054 -7.17 -0.86 -37.14
C SER A 1054 -6.01 -1.85 -36.97
N SER A 1055 -4.84 -1.41 -36.50
CA SER A 1055 -3.60 -2.19 -36.42
C SER A 1055 -3.50 -3.20 -35.26
N LYS A 1056 -4.28 -3.06 -34.18
CA LYS A 1056 -4.23 -3.96 -33.00
C LYS A 1056 -5.50 -4.80 -32.83
N GLN A 1057 -5.32 -6.07 -32.43
CA GLN A 1057 -6.41 -7.03 -32.22
C GLN A 1057 -6.92 -7.02 -30.77
N GLY A 1058 -8.20 -6.73 -30.59
CA GLY A 1058 -8.93 -6.83 -29.32
C GLY A 1058 -10.38 -6.43 -29.54
N LEU A 1059 -11.34 -7.27 -29.11
CA LEU A 1059 -12.78 -6.99 -29.23
C LEU A 1059 -13.31 -6.38 -27.93
N THR A 1060 -13.98 -5.24 -28.03
CA THR A 1060 -14.73 -4.62 -26.94
C THR A 1060 -16.23 -4.63 -27.22
N SER A 1061 -17.00 -4.72 -26.15
CA SER A 1061 -18.44 -4.45 -26.14
C SER A 1061 -18.67 -3.17 -25.33
N ARG A 1062 -19.46 -2.23 -25.85
CA ARG A 1062 -19.95 -1.07 -25.08
C ARG A 1062 -21.47 -1.06 -25.13
N SER A 1063 -22.12 -0.85 -23.98
CA SER A 1063 -23.56 -0.67 -23.92
C SER A 1063 -23.97 0.61 -23.19
N LEU A 1064 -25.07 1.20 -23.65
CA LEU A 1064 -25.77 2.31 -23.01
C LEU A 1064 -27.24 1.93 -22.85
N LYS A 1065 -27.74 1.94 -21.62
CA LYS A 1065 -29.11 1.61 -21.27
C LYS A 1065 -29.84 2.85 -20.75
N VAL A 1066 -30.91 3.26 -21.43
CA VAL A 1066 -31.77 4.38 -21.02
C VAL A 1066 -32.96 3.83 -20.24
N ILE A 1067 -33.25 4.39 -19.05
CA ILE A 1067 -34.33 3.93 -18.15
C ILE A 1067 -35.11 5.14 -17.61
N ASP A 1068 -36.42 4.99 -17.39
CA ASP A 1068 -37.24 5.91 -16.59
C ASP A 1068 -37.59 5.25 -15.24
N HIS A 1069 -37.00 5.75 -14.15
CA HIS A 1069 -37.24 5.24 -12.78
C HIS A 1069 -38.52 5.80 -12.12
N GLY A 1070 -39.31 6.62 -12.83
CA GLY A 1070 -40.51 7.29 -12.33
C GLY A 1070 -41.77 6.42 -12.19
N SER A 1071 -41.68 5.27 -11.51
CA SER A 1071 -42.68 4.19 -11.38
C SER A 1071 -42.72 3.18 -12.54
N ALA A 1072 -43.14 1.95 -12.22
CA ALA A 1072 -43.09 0.78 -13.12
C ALA A 1072 -43.97 0.87 -14.38
N ASP A 1073 -44.89 1.86 -14.43
CA ASP A 1073 -45.78 2.11 -15.56
C ASP A 1073 -45.25 3.17 -16.56
N ASN A 1074 -44.10 3.78 -16.28
CA ASN A 1074 -43.52 4.77 -17.18
C ASN A 1074 -42.92 4.10 -18.42
N THR A 1075 -43.36 4.58 -19.58
CA THR A 1075 -42.81 4.20 -20.87
C THR A 1075 -42.46 5.45 -21.67
N PHE A 1076 -41.38 5.36 -22.42
CA PHE A 1076 -40.90 6.39 -23.32
C PHE A 1076 -40.58 5.77 -24.68
N LYS A 1077 -40.40 6.62 -25.67
CA LYS A 1077 -40.18 6.26 -27.05
C LYS A 1077 -38.87 6.89 -27.51
N ALA A 1078 -37.87 6.08 -27.86
CA ALA A 1078 -36.61 6.59 -28.39
C ALA A 1078 -36.65 6.62 -29.92
N LYS A 1079 -36.45 7.81 -30.50
CA LYS A 1079 -36.02 7.94 -31.89
C LYS A 1079 -34.51 7.99 -31.94
N PHE A 1080 -33.89 7.38 -32.94
CA PHE A 1080 -32.44 7.43 -33.06
C PHE A 1080 -31.95 7.34 -34.51
N GLU A 1081 -30.73 7.80 -34.72
CA GLU A 1081 -30.06 7.86 -36.02
C GLU A 1081 -28.61 7.39 -35.84
N VAL A 1082 -28.08 6.65 -36.82
CA VAL A 1082 -26.75 6.05 -36.74
C VAL A 1082 -25.85 6.65 -37.83
N PHE A 1083 -24.67 7.10 -37.44
CA PHE A 1083 -23.72 7.78 -38.32
C PHE A 1083 -22.32 7.15 -38.20
N GLY A 1084 -21.58 7.11 -39.31
CA GLY A 1084 -20.30 6.39 -39.41
C GLY A 1084 -20.46 5.07 -40.16
N SER A 1085 -19.50 4.16 -39.97
CA SER A 1085 -19.46 2.86 -40.66
C SER A 1085 -18.92 1.76 -39.75
N LEU A 1086 -19.62 0.63 -39.67
CA LEU A 1086 -19.14 -0.57 -38.98
C LEU A 1086 -18.06 -1.28 -39.81
N SER A 1087 -16.98 -1.74 -39.16
CA SER A 1087 -16.06 -2.68 -39.80
C SER A 1087 -16.68 -4.09 -39.91
N PRO A 1088 -16.11 -5.00 -40.75
CA PRO A 1088 -16.66 -6.36 -40.93
C PRO A 1088 -16.71 -7.22 -39.66
N SER A 1089 -15.93 -6.85 -38.63
CA SER A 1089 -15.89 -7.49 -37.32
C SER A 1089 -16.86 -6.88 -36.29
N SER A 1090 -17.70 -5.93 -36.71
CA SER A 1090 -18.45 -5.07 -35.78
C SER A 1090 -19.97 -5.14 -36.00
N SER A 1091 -20.71 -5.05 -34.89
CA SER A 1091 -22.17 -5.00 -34.87
C SER A 1091 -22.70 -3.90 -33.94
N LEU A 1092 -23.90 -3.42 -34.27
CA LEU A 1092 -24.69 -2.53 -33.42
C LEU A 1092 -26.09 -3.13 -33.24
N HIS A 1093 -26.41 -3.49 -32.00
CA HIS A 1093 -27.72 -3.97 -31.58
C HIS A 1093 -28.44 -2.86 -30.80
N VAL A 1094 -29.72 -2.64 -31.10
CA VAL A 1094 -30.58 -1.75 -30.30
C VAL A 1094 -31.79 -2.56 -29.82
N LEU A 1095 -31.98 -2.58 -28.51
CA LEU A 1095 -33.03 -3.35 -27.83
C LEU A 1095 -34.03 -2.41 -27.15
N ALA A 1096 -35.31 -2.75 -27.17
CA ALA A 1096 -36.38 -2.06 -26.43
C ALA A 1096 -37.15 -3.11 -25.62
N ASN A 1097 -37.15 -3.01 -24.28
CA ASN A 1097 -37.67 -4.05 -23.39
C ASN A 1097 -37.14 -5.47 -23.66
N LYS A 1098 -35.91 -5.58 -24.20
CA LYS A 1098 -35.24 -6.80 -24.74
C LYS A 1098 -35.69 -7.26 -26.14
N GLU A 1099 -36.68 -6.64 -26.77
CA GLU A 1099 -37.01 -6.88 -28.18
C GLU A 1099 -36.01 -6.16 -29.09
N VAL A 1100 -35.64 -6.76 -30.23
CA VAL A 1100 -34.65 -6.20 -31.15
C VAL A 1100 -35.30 -5.15 -32.07
N VAL A 1101 -34.86 -3.91 -31.96
CA VAL A 1101 -35.27 -2.78 -32.81
C VAL A 1101 -34.31 -2.62 -34.00
N LEU A 1102 -33.01 -2.78 -33.77
CA LEU A 1102 -31.98 -2.77 -34.81
C LEU A 1102 -30.93 -3.85 -34.54
N ASN A 1103 -30.44 -4.48 -35.60
CA ASN A 1103 -29.29 -5.37 -35.60
C ASN A 1103 -28.49 -5.08 -36.88
N ALA A 1104 -27.53 -4.16 -36.78
CA ALA A 1104 -26.71 -3.69 -37.89
C ALA A 1104 -25.33 -4.35 -37.89
N THR A 1105 -24.82 -4.61 -39.09
CA THR A 1105 -23.49 -5.17 -39.42
C THR A 1105 -22.93 -4.40 -40.62
N SER A 1106 -21.65 -4.60 -40.98
CA SER A 1106 -20.96 -3.89 -42.08
C SER A 1106 -21.73 -3.84 -43.41
N ASP A 1107 -22.49 -4.89 -43.72
CA ASP A 1107 -23.10 -5.07 -45.04
C ASP A 1107 -24.50 -4.42 -45.13
N MET A 1108 -25.01 -3.89 -44.01
CA MET A 1108 -26.34 -3.32 -43.91
C MET A 1108 -26.33 -1.82 -44.22
N LYS A 1109 -27.13 -1.39 -45.22
CA LYS A 1109 -27.43 0.03 -45.41
C LYS A 1109 -28.29 0.53 -44.24
N LEU A 1110 -27.66 1.31 -43.36
CA LEU A 1110 -28.33 2.03 -42.28
C LEU A 1110 -29.38 2.99 -42.86
N GLN A 1111 -30.55 3.03 -42.23
CA GLN A 1111 -31.60 4.01 -42.52
C GLN A 1111 -31.26 5.34 -41.83
N SER A 1112 -31.79 6.44 -42.35
CA SER A 1112 -31.54 7.77 -41.79
C SER A 1112 -32.18 8.00 -40.41
N SER A 1113 -33.16 7.20 -40.00
CA SER A 1113 -33.82 7.31 -38.70
C SER A 1113 -34.55 6.02 -38.31
N TYR A 1114 -34.58 5.72 -37.02
CA TYR A 1114 -35.15 4.54 -36.38
C TYR A 1114 -36.00 4.93 -35.16
N ASP A 1115 -36.87 4.01 -34.71
CA ASP A 1115 -37.88 4.27 -33.70
C ASP A 1115 -38.15 3.00 -32.87
N THR A 1116 -38.07 3.08 -31.54
CA THR A 1116 -38.21 1.92 -30.64
C THR A 1116 -39.64 1.53 -30.28
N GLY A 1117 -40.64 2.36 -30.63
CA GLY A 1117 -41.93 2.30 -29.94
C GLY A 1117 -41.82 2.63 -28.44
N TYR A 1118 -42.90 2.41 -27.68
CA TYR A 1118 -42.91 2.70 -26.23
C TYR A 1118 -42.33 1.55 -25.41
N ALA A 1119 -41.26 1.82 -24.68
CA ALA A 1119 -40.55 0.89 -23.81
C ALA A 1119 -40.25 1.53 -22.45
N SER A 1120 -39.99 0.73 -21.41
CA SER A 1120 -39.48 1.21 -20.12
C SER A 1120 -37.95 1.18 -20.06
N VAL A 1121 -37.32 0.43 -20.98
CA VAL A 1121 -35.87 0.36 -21.16
C VAL A 1121 -35.53 0.33 -22.66
N VAL A 1122 -34.58 1.17 -23.08
CA VAL A 1122 -33.91 1.07 -24.38
C VAL A 1122 -32.42 0.81 -24.16
N SER A 1123 -31.79 -0.01 -24.98
CA SER A 1123 -30.36 -0.35 -24.84
C SER A 1123 -29.66 -0.33 -26.20
N PHE A 1124 -28.64 0.50 -26.34
CA PHE A 1124 -27.70 0.50 -27.46
C PHE A 1124 -26.50 -0.37 -27.06
N ILE A 1125 -26.14 -1.35 -27.89
CA ILE A 1125 -25.07 -2.31 -27.62
C ILE A 1125 -24.21 -2.41 -28.88
N TYR A 1126 -23.00 -1.88 -28.81
CA TYR A 1126 -21.97 -2.04 -29.84
C TYR A 1126 -21.02 -3.18 -29.47
N SER A 1127 -20.53 -3.93 -30.45
CA SER A 1127 -19.45 -4.90 -30.27
C SER A 1127 -18.52 -4.89 -31.48
N GLY A 1128 -17.21 -4.84 -31.26
CA GLY A 1128 -16.21 -4.82 -32.33
C GLY A 1128 -14.81 -4.39 -31.85
N PRO A 1129 -13.85 -4.15 -32.75
CA PRO A 1129 -12.47 -3.84 -32.38
C PRO A 1129 -12.35 -2.59 -31.49
N GLU A 1130 -11.45 -2.61 -30.51
CA GLU A 1130 -11.18 -1.45 -29.64
C GLU A 1130 -10.95 -0.18 -30.44
N ARG A 1131 -10.03 -0.25 -31.41
CA ARG A 1131 -9.49 0.90 -32.15
C ARG A 1131 -10.07 1.02 -33.56
N GLU A 1132 -11.33 0.67 -33.80
CA GLU A 1132 -11.96 1.10 -35.07
C GLU A 1132 -12.39 2.57 -35.02
N LYS A 1133 -12.47 3.23 -36.18
CA LYS A 1133 -12.95 4.64 -36.28
C LYS A 1133 -14.36 4.84 -35.73
N GLY A 1134 -15.14 3.76 -35.69
CA GLY A 1134 -16.40 3.68 -34.97
C GLY A 1134 -17.56 4.43 -35.61
N LEU A 1135 -18.66 4.40 -34.88
CA LEU A 1135 -19.91 5.10 -35.18
C LEU A 1135 -20.36 5.92 -33.96
N PHE A 1136 -21.37 6.75 -34.19
CA PHE A 1136 -22.16 7.34 -33.12
C PHE A 1136 -23.66 7.15 -33.38
N VAL A 1137 -24.43 7.05 -32.30
CA VAL A 1137 -25.88 7.01 -32.32
C VAL A 1137 -26.43 8.27 -31.66
N ARG A 1138 -27.14 9.09 -32.44
CA ARG A 1138 -27.87 10.27 -31.96
C ARG A 1138 -29.28 9.83 -31.57
N TYR A 1139 -29.78 10.16 -30.37
CA TYR A 1139 -31.13 9.76 -29.95
C TYR A 1139 -31.93 10.90 -29.28
N GLU A 1140 -33.25 10.79 -29.38
CA GLU A 1140 -34.27 11.66 -28.76
C GLU A 1140 -35.26 10.79 -27.98
N VAL A 1141 -35.54 11.15 -26.72
CA VAL A 1141 -36.48 10.45 -25.83
C VAL A 1141 -37.80 11.21 -25.73
N ILE A 1142 -38.88 10.57 -26.18
CA ILE A 1142 -40.23 11.11 -26.20
C ILE A 1142 -41.06 10.40 -25.10
N PRO A 1143 -41.44 11.08 -24.00
CA PRO A 1143 -42.19 10.46 -22.90
C PRO A 1143 -43.65 10.16 -23.27
N SER A 1144 -44.22 9.12 -22.67
CA SER A 1144 -45.66 8.82 -22.78
C SER A 1144 -46.53 9.95 -22.21
N SER A 1145 -47.67 10.21 -22.86
CA SER A 1145 -48.50 11.41 -22.65
C SER A 1145 -49.15 11.53 -21.27
N LYS A 1146 -49.02 10.54 -20.37
CA LYS A 1146 -49.41 10.66 -18.95
C LYS A 1146 -48.69 11.79 -18.19
N ARG A 1147 -47.58 12.33 -18.71
CA ARG A 1147 -46.86 13.51 -18.17
C ARG A 1147 -47.14 14.82 -18.92
N ALA A 1148 -48.16 14.89 -19.77
CA ALA A 1148 -48.60 16.14 -20.43
C ALA A 1148 -49.40 17.08 -19.49
N SER A 1149 -48.85 17.38 -18.31
CA SER A 1149 -49.42 18.32 -17.33
C SER A 1149 -48.35 18.81 -16.35
N ILE A 1150 -48.47 20.07 -15.90
CA ILE A 1150 -47.72 20.73 -14.80
C ILE A 1150 -46.49 21.60 -15.19
N LEU A 1151 -46.05 21.69 -16.45
CA LEU A 1151 -44.97 22.64 -16.85
C LEU A 1151 -45.34 23.72 -17.89
N SER A 1152 -46.62 23.89 -18.24
CA SER A 1152 -47.09 24.94 -19.17
C SER A 1152 -48.21 25.85 -18.64
N ILE A 1153 -48.54 25.76 -17.34
CA ILE A 1153 -49.63 26.56 -16.72
C ILE A 1153 -49.17 27.97 -16.29
N SER A 1154 -47.85 28.19 -16.14
CA SER A 1154 -47.28 29.49 -15.72
C SER A 1154 -47.49 30.63 -16.72
N ALA A 1155 -47.79 30.35 -17.99
CA ALA A 1155 -48.01 31.36 -19.03
C ALA A 1155 -49.48 31.81 -19.18
N VAL A 1156 -50.44 31.02 -18.69
CA VAL A 1156 -51.88 31.30 -18.87
C VAL A 1156 -52.45 32.15 -17.72
N LEU A 1157 -51.80 32.16 -16.55
CA LEU A 1157 -52.28 32.90 -15.37
C LEU A 1157 -52.10 34.43 -15.46
N VAL A 1158 -51.29 34.92 -16.42
CA VAL A 1158 -51.05 36.37 -16.61
C VAL A 1158 -52.12 37.04 -17.48
N LEU A 1159 -52.84 36.28 -18.32
CA LEU A 1159 -53.86 36.85 -19.22
C LEU A 1159 -55.23 37.09 -18.55
N VAL A 1160 -55.46 36.55 -17.35
CA VAL A 1160 -56.75 36.64 -16.63
C VAL A 1160 -56.78 37.81 -15.62
N MET A 1161 -55.60 38.32 -15.22
CA MET A 1161 -55.48 39.43 -14.25
C MET A 1161 -55.67 40.83 -14.83
N THR A 1162 -55.93 40.98 -16.14
CA THR A 1162 -56.14 42.29 -16.81
C THR A 1162 -57.58 42.55 -17.25
N VAL A 1163 -58.51 41.60 -17.08
CA VAL A 1163 -59.94 41.78 -17.41
C VAL A 1163 -60.80 42.01 -16.15
N GLY A 1164 -60.23 41.81 -14.96
CA GLY A 1164 -60.88 42.07 -13.67
C GLY A 1164 -61.05 43.54 -13.28
N ASN A 1165 -60.94 44.49 -14.22
CA ASN A 1165 -61.14 45.93 -13.97
C ASN A 1165 -62.43 46.44 -14.63
N LEU A 1166 -63.50 45.66 -14.47
CA LEU A 1166 -64.87 46.05 -14.79
C LEU A 1166 -65.86 45.23 -13.94
N ILE A 1167 -65.82 45.43 -12.61
CA ILE A 1167 -66.96 45.57 -11.67
C ILE A 1167 -66.42 45.53 -10.22
N VAL A 1168 -66.63 46.66 -9.50
CA VAL A 1168 -66.26 46.99 -8.10
C VAL A 1168 -64.77 47.13 -7.80
#